data_AF-A0A7K9QAB4-F1
#
_entry.id   AF-A0A7K9QAB4-F1
#
_cell.length_a   1.000
_cell.length_b   1.000
_cell.length_c   1.000
_cell.angle_alpha   90.00
_cell.angle_beta   90.00
_cell.angle_gamma   90.00
#
_symmetry.space_group_name_H-M   'P 1'
#
loop_
_entity.id
_entity.type
_entity.pdbx_description
1 polymer ?
#
loop_
_entity_poly.entity_id
_entity_poly.type
_entity_poly.pdbx_seq_one_letter_code
_entity_poly.pdbx_strand_id
1 'polypeptide(L)'
;VPILACGGDDCKISLFIQQNGQFQKTLILPGHEDWIRGIEWAVCGEDLFLASCAQDCLIRIWKVCTKLKQLPETEDDSIKLKENIFTVKDADISYAVSLESVLAGHENWVYAVHWQPSFSKDGSMQQPMRILSASMDKTVIIWEPDKESGVWLEQASVRVGEVGGNTLGFFDCQFSPDGLMIVAHAFHGALHLWKQATVNKKEWTPEVVISGHFNSVEDVKWDPEGEFIISVGSDQTTRLFAPWKRKEETEVTWHEIARPQVHGYDLRCLAMIGRFEFVSGADEKVLRVFRAPRNFIENFSNITGIPMEKLCSHSSDLPEGATVPALGLSNKAVFEGDMAVQPDEDEESFNTISNQYPEIYFQPLILTEPPPEDHLLQNTLWPEIQKLYGHGYEIFCVACNNSNTVIASACKASKKEHAAIILWSTTSWKKLQSLSFHNLTVTQLAFSPDDSFLLAVSRDRNWSLWRKQDSSESGPVFTCCAYTDKNTAVHSRIIWSCDWTPDSKYFITGSRDKKVIIWGQCDLPVVAEGNELDSIKPCSTVLDAGDSVTAVGISRVLTPGGRYIVAVGLENGKIILYTWKQSGKEPALADWTTSVEIDNSQSHALAVKRLCWRHHAGRAGHNDENSSKWLQFASCGADHCVKIFNVNRFAL
;
A
#
# COMPACT_ATOMS: atom_id res chain seq x y z
N VAL A 1 -33.15 -0.45 32.15
CA VAL A 1 -32.83 -1.87 31.88
C VAL A 1 -32.10 -1.95 30.55
N PRO A 2 -31.00 -2.70 30.42
CA PRO A 2 -30.29 -2.82 29.15
C PRO A 2 -31.17 -3.41 28.04
N ILE A 3 -31.13 -2.79 26.86
CA ILE A 3 -31.82 -3.22 25.65
C ILE A 3 -30.74 -3.55 24.61
N LEU A 4 -30.88 -4.69 23.95
CA LEU A 4 -30.02 -5.14 22.87
C LEU A 4 -30.84 -5.20 21.58
N ALA A 5 -30.31 -4.66 20.50
CA ALA A 5 -30.88 -4.79 19.15
C ALA A 5 -29.96 -5.66 18.31
N CYS A 6 -30.55 -6.51 17.47
CA CYS A 6 -29.83 -7.38 16.55
C CYS A 6 -30.54 -7.37 15.19
N GLY A 7 -29.80 -7.06 14.12
CA GLY A 7 -30.26 -7.14 12.74
C GLY A 7 -29.85 -8.46 12.13
N GLY A 8 -30.77 -9.13 11.45
CA GLY A 8 -30.53 -10.40 10.76
C GLY A 8 -30.44 -10.26 9.24
N ASP A 9 -30.05 -11.36 8.62
CA ASP A 9 -30.20 -11.64 7.18
C ASP A 9 -31.66 -11.94 6.79
N ASP A 10 -32.56 -12.05 7.78
CA ASP A 10 -34.01 -12.18 7.64
C ASP A 10 -34.74 -10.83 7.52
N CYS A 11 -33.98 -9.74 7.32
CA CYS A 11 -34.43 -8.36 7.15
C CYS A 11 -35.18 -7.79 8.38
N LYS A 12 -35.04 -8.41 9.56
CA LYS A 12 -35.75 -8.03 10.78
C LYS A 12 -34.79 -7.59 11.88
N ILE A 13 -35.24 -6.63 12.68
CA ILE A 13 -34.54 -6.22 13.90
C ILE A 13 -35.20 -6.91 15.09
N SER A 14 -34.44 -7.72 15.81
CA SER A 14 -34.88 -8.35 17.05
C SER A 14 -34.41 -7.53 18.25
N LEU A 15 -35.34 -7.11 19.10
CA LEU A 15 -35.04 -6.45 20.37
C LEU A 15 -35.08 -7.45 21.52
N PHE A 16 -34.07 -7.38 22.37
CA PHE A 16 -33.92 -8.18 23.57
C PHE A 16 -33.78 -7.27 24.78
N ILE A 17 -34.31 -7.71 25.91
CA ILE A 17 -34.23 -6.97 27.17
C ILE A 17 -33.58 -7.88 28.20
N GLN A 18 -32.67 -7.34 29.00
CA GLN A 18 -32.09 -8.11 30.08
C GLN A 18 -33.08 -8.24 31.25
N GLN A 19 -33.49 -9.47 31.54
CA GLN A 19 -34.35 -9.82 32.69
C GLN A 19 -33.74 -11.03 33.40
N ASN A 20 -33.68 -11.00 34.73
CA ASN A 20 -33.05 -12.06 35.54
C ASN A 20 -31.63 -12.43 35.06
N GLY A 21 -30.84 -11.43 34.64
CA GLY A 21 -29.48 -11.62 34.14
C GLY A 21 -29.36 -12.19 32.72
N GLN A 22 -30.45 -12.48 32.02
CA GLN A 22 -30.44 -13.01 30.64
C GLN A 22 -31.19 -12.10 29.66
N PHE A 23 -30.72 -12.03 28.42
CA PHE A 23 -31.43 -11.33 27.35
C PHE A 23 -32.59 -12.16 26.81
N GLN A 24 -33.81 -11.64 26.91
CA GLN A 24 -35.01 -12.27 26.39
C GLN A 24 -35.53 -11.51 25.19
N LYS A 25 -35.76 -12.22 24.07
CA LYS A 25 -36.34 -11.63 22.85
C LYS A 25 -37.74 -11.13 23.16
N THR A 26 -37.98 -9.84 22.94
CA THR A 26 -39.23 -9.19 23.35
C THR A 26 -40.02 -8.65 22.17
N LEU A 27 -39.35 -8.07 21.18
CA LEU A 27 -40.00 -7.46 20.03
C LEU A 27 -39.23 -7.75 18.74
N ILE A 28 -39.95 -7.78 17.62
CA ILE A 28 -39.39 -7.85 16.27
C ILE A 28 -39.90 -6.62 15.52
N LEU A 29 -38.99 -5.81 14.97
CA LEU A 29 -39.30 -4.67 14.13
C LEU A 29 -39.13 -5.10 12.66
N PRO A 30 -40.23 -5.27 11.89
CA PRO A 30 -40.15 -5.48 10.46
C PRO A 30 -39.96 -4.13 9.75
N GLY A 31 -39.27 -4.12 8.61
CA GLY A 31 -39.22 -2.91 7.79
C GLY A 31 -38.22 -2.99 6.65
N HIS A 32 -37.01 -3.50 6.90
CA HIS A 32 -36.02 -3.70 5.84
C HIS A 32 -36.45 -4.82 4.88
N GLU A 33 -36.04 -4.69 3.62
CA GLU A 33 -36.34 -5.66 2.57
C GLU A 33 -35.15 -6.57 2.23
N ASP A 34 -33.98 -6.28 2.80
CA ASP A 34 -32.75 -7.04 2.60
C ASP A 34 -31.90 -7.04 3.89
N TRP A 35 -30.71 -7.64 3.84
CA TRP A 35 -29.86 -7.89 5.00
C TRP A 35 -29.47 -6.61 5.73
N ILE A 36 -29.66 -6.62 7.04
CA ILE A 36 -29.28 -5.50 7.91
C ILE A 36 -27.77 -5.56 8.15
N ARG A 37 -27.09 -4.44 7.91
CA ARG A 37 -25.62 -4.34 7.97
C ARG A 37 -25.12 -3.55 9.17
N GLY A 38 -25.85 -2.51 9.57
CA GLY A 38 -25.51 -1.67 10.72
C GLY A 38 -26.72 -1.39 11.60
N ILE A 39 -26.49 -1.34 12.91
CA ILE A 39 -27.47 -0.92 13.91
C ILE A 39 -26.74 -0.16 15.01
N GLU A 40 -27.25 1.00 15.41
CA GLU A 40 -26.68 1.75 16.52
C GLU A 40 -27.72 2.54 17.33
N TRP A 41 -27.51 2.59 18.65
CA TRP A 41 -28.32 3.34 19.59
C TRP A 41 -27.77 4.75 19.83
N ALA A 42 -28.68 5.70 20.02
CA ALA A 42 -28.40 7.02 20.56
C ALA A 42 -29.41 7.36 21.66
N VAL A 43 -29.02 8.24 22.58
CA VAL A 43 -29.86 8.71 23.70
C VAL A 43 -30.01 10.21 23.61
N CYS A 44 -31.21 10.71 23.32
CA CYS A 44 -31.47 12.15 23.23
C CYS A 44 -32.54 12.56 24.24
N GLY A 45 -32.12 13.20 25.33
CA GLY A 45 -33.00 13.49 26.45
C GLY A 45 -33.45 12.21 27.15
N GLU A 46 -34.76 11.99 27.24
CA GLU A 46 -35.36 10.77 27.82
C GLU A 46 -35.65 9.68 26.78
N ASP A 47 -35.53 10.02 25.49
CA ASP A 47 -35.86 9.14 24.38
C ASP A 47 -34.62 8.37 23.89
N LEU A 48 -34.84 7.11 23.50
CA LEU A 48 -33.81 6.31 22.81
C LEU A 48 -34.11 6.27 21.33
N PHE A 49 -33.07 6.42 20.52
CA PHE A 49 -33.15 6.30 19.06
C PHE A 49 -32.31 5.11 18.61
N LEU A 50 -32.83 4.33 17.66
CA LEU A 50 -32.14 3.23 17.02
C LEU A 50 -32.05 3.52 15.53
N ALA A 51 -30.84 3.68 15.01
CA ALA A 51 -30.61 3.71 13.58
C ALA A 51 -30.31 2.30 13.07
N SER A 52 -30.83 1.94 11.90
CA SER A 52 -30.52 0.69 11.21
C SER A 52 -30.33 0.92 9.72
N CYS A 53 -29.34 0.28 9.11
CA CYS A 53 -29.10 0.34 7.67
C CYS A 53 -28.98 -1.06 7.06
N ALA A 54 -29.31 -1.21 5.79
CA ALA A 54 -29.33 -2.50 5.12
C ALA A 54 -29.00 -2.42 3.62
N GLN A 55 -29.00 -3.61 3.00
CA GLN A 55 -28.83 -3.79 1.55
C GLN A 55 -30.04 -3.32 0.72
N ASP A 56 -31.14 -2.93 1.35
CA ASP A 56 -32.29 -2.30 0.68
C ASP A 56 -32.05 -0.81 0.35
N CYS A 57 -30.81 -0.33 0.49
CA CYS A 57 -30.37 1.06 0.27
C CYS A 57 -30.98 2.08 1.25
N LEU A 58 -31.68 1.62 2.29
CA LEU A 58 -32.44 2.48 3.20
C LEU A 58 -31.84 2.47 4.61
N ILE A 59 -32.01 3.61 5.28
CA ILE A 59 -31.72 3.75 6.72
C ILE A 59 -33.05 3.99 7.42
N ARG A 60 -33.28 3.33 8.56
CA ARG A 60 -34.49 3.49 9.37
C ARG A 60 -34.11 3.99 10.75
N ILE A 61 -34.84 4.97 11.25
CA ILE A 61 -34.70 5.50 12.60
C ILE A 61 -35.94 5.10 13.38
N TRP A 62 -35.73 4.40 14.49
CA TRP A 62 -36.78 3.99 15.42
C TRP A 62 -36.65 4.79 16.70
N LYS A 63 -37.76 5.30 17.20
CA LYS A 63 -37.83 6.00 18.48
C LYS A 63 -38.42 5.09 19.53
N VAL A 64 -37.82 5.05 20.72
CA VAL A 64 -38.30 4.31 21.88
C VAL A 64 -38.56 5.29 23.03
N CYS A 65 -39.82 5.39 23.43
CA CYS A 65 -40.27 6.27 24.50
C CYS A 65 -40.83 5.46 25.66
N THR A 66 -40.68 5.96 26.89
CA THR A 66 -41.40 5.41 28.04
C THR A 66 -42.88 5.76 27.98
N LYS A 67 -43.76 4.76 28.09
CA LYS A 67 -45.21 4.95 28.15
C LYS A 67 -45.66 4.81 29.62
N LEU A 68 -46.04 5.93 30.23
CA LEU A 68 -46.77 5.92 31.50
C LEU A 68 -48.15 5.31 31.26
N LYS A 69 -48.63 4.42 32.15
CA LYS A 69 -49.99 3.84 32.08
C LYS A 69 -51.02 4.99 32.04
N GLN A 70 -51.53 5.33 30.86
CA GLN A 70 -52.66 6.25 30.72
C GLN A 70 -53.98 5.49 30.91
N LEU A 71 -54.95 6.19 31.53
CA LEU A 71 -56.36 5.81 31.68
C LEU A 71 -57.02 5.60 30.31
N PRO A 72 -58.18 4.91 30.23
CA PRO A 72 -58.74 4.42 28.97
C PRO A 72 -58.92 5.55 27.96
N GLU A 73 -58.27 5.44 26.79
CA GLU A 73 -58.47 6.37 25.67
C GLU A 73 -59.92 6.27 25.17
N THR A 74 -60.62 7.41 25.10
CA THR A 74 -61.83 7.59 24.29
C THR A 74 -61.45 7.48 22.82
N GLU A 75 -62.21 6.70 22.04
CA GLU A 75 -62.00 6.52 20.59
C GLU A 75 -61.89 7.87 19.88
N ASP A 76 -60.68 8.18 19.41
CA ASP A 76 -60.37 9.33 18.57
C ASP A 76 -59.94 8.79 17.21
N ASP A 77 -60.67 9.17 16.15
CA ASP A 77 -60.54 8.70 14.76
C ASP A 77 -59.30 9.29 14.03
N SER A 78 -58.28 9.72 14.77
CA SER A 78 -57.06 10.29 14.23
C SER A 78 -56.07 9.20 13.79
N ILE A 79 -55.44 9.37 12.62
CA ILE A 79 -54.41 8.46 12.11
C ILE A 79 -53.18 8.58 13.02
N LYS A 80 -52.94 7.56 13.85
CA LYS A 80 -51.75 7.47 14.73
C LYS A 80 -50.67 6.59 14.09
N LEU A 81 -49.41 6.91 14.37
CA LEU A 81 -48.26 6.10 13.99
C LEU A 81 -48.32 4.73 14.69
N LYS A 82 -47.95 3.66 13.99
CA LYS A 82 -47.97 2.31 14.56
C LYS A 82 -46.91 2.17 15.65
N GLU A 83 -47.36 2.09 16.90
CA GLU A 83 -46.51 1.84 18.06
C GLU A 83 -46.46 0.34 18.39
N ASN A 84 -45.26 -0.21 18.51
CA ASN A 84 -45.05 -1.54 19.07
C ASN A 84 -44.67 -1.42 20.54
N ILE A 85 -45.43 -2.03 21.45
CA ILE A 85 -45.23 -1.87 22.89
C ILE A 85 -44.57 -3.11 23.48
N PHE A 86 -43.60 -2.93 24.37
CA PHE A 86 -43.08 -3.99 25.22
C PHE A 86 -43.00 -3.56 26.69
N THR A 87 -43.12 -4.52 27.60
CA THR A 87 -43.13 -4.26 29.05
C THR A 87 -41.96 -4.95 29.74
N VAL A 88 -41.27 -4.21 30.61
CA VAL A 88 -40.19 -4.72 31.45
C VAL A 88 -40.78 -5.20 32.77
N LYS A 89 -40.85 -6.53 32.94
CA LYS A 89 -41.56 -7.17 34.08
C LYS A 89 -41.02 -6.75 35.44
N ASP A 90 -39.70 -6.59 35.57
CA ASP A 90 -39.05 -6.25 36.84
C ASP A 90 -39.32 -4.81 37.30
N ALA A 91 -39.75 -3.92 36.39
CA ALA A 91 -39.96 -2.50 36.67
C ALA A 91 -41.42 -2.03 36.48
N ASP A 92 -42.31 -2.86 35.91
CA ASP A 92 -43.68 -2.49 35.48
C ASP A 92 -43.73 -1.23 34.58
N ILE A 93 -42.66 -0.98 33.84
CA ILE A 93 -42.55 0.11 32.86
C ILE A 93 -42.79 -0.45 31.46
N SER A 94 -43.62 0.24 30.67
CA SER A 94 -43.83 -0.08 29.26
C SER A 94 -43.10 0.92 28.37
N TYR A 95 -42.56 0.43 27.27
CA TYR A 95 -41.88 1.22 26.24
C TYR A 95 -42.64 1.07 24.93
N ALA A 96 -42.81 2.17 24.20
CA ALA A 96 -43.36 2.18 22.86
C ALA A 96 -42.24 2.39 21.85
N VAL A 97 -42.20 1.57 20.81
CA VAL A 97 -41.27 1.68 19.68
C VAL A 97 -42.05 2.08 18.43
N SER A 98 -41.70 3.22 17.84
CA SER A 98 -42.28 3.72 16.59
C SER A 98 -41.19 3.93 15.54
N LEU A 99 -41.54 3.76 14.27
CA LEU A 99 -40.68 4.17 13.16
C LEU A 99 -40.75 5.70 13.05
N GLU A 100 -39.65 6.38 13.33
CA GLU A 100 -39.57 7.84 13.30
C GLU A 100 -39.36 8.34 11.87
N SER A 101 -38.42 7.72 11.14
CA SER A 101 -38.04 8.16 9.79
C SER A 101 -37.42 7.03 8.97
N VAL A 102 -37.55 7.16 7.65
CA VAL A 102 -36.86 6.33 6.66
C VAL A 102 -36.04 7.28 5.78
N LEU A 103 -34.72 7.13 5.80
CA LEU A 103 -33.80 7.92 5.00
C LEU A 103 -33.49 7.16 3.72
N ALA A 104 -33.70 7.82 2.59
CA ALA A 104 -33.42 7.33 1.25
C ALA A 104 -32.55 8.37 0.53
N GLY A 105 -31.40 7.94 -0.01
CA GLY A 105 -30.47 8.81 -0.73
C GLY A 105 -29.21 8.09 -1.21
N HIS A 106 -28.90 6.94 -0.63
CA HIS A 106 -27.94 6.00 -1.20
C HIS A 106 -28.54 5.24 -2.39
N GLU A 107 -27.70 4.97 -3.39
CA GLU A 107 -28.08 4.27 -4.62
C GLU A 107 -27.67 2.79 -4.62
N ASN A 108 -27.02 2.35 -3.55
CA ASN A 108 -26.56 0.98 -3.36
C ASN A 108 -26.58 0.61 -1.86
N TRP A 109 -26.14 -0.60 -1.54
CA TRP A 109 -26.14 -1.17 -0.20
C TRP A 109 -25.47 -0.24 0.82
N VAL A 110 -26.17 0.02 1.92
CA VAL A 110 -25.64 0.78 3.04
C VAL A 110 -25.03 -0.21 4.03
N TYR A 111 -23.71 -0.10 4.24
CA TYR A 111 -22.97 -1.04 5.08
C TYR A 111 -22.84 -0.58 6.53
N ALA A 112 -22.78 0.73 6.77
CA ALA A 112 -22.62 1.28 8.10
C ALA A 112 -23.53 2.47 8.33
N VAL A 113 -23.94 2.62 9.58
CA VAL A 113 -24.69 3.76 10.07
C VAL A 113 -24.19 4.05 11.48
N HIS A 114 -23.75 5.29 11.71
CA HIS A 114 -23.22 5.72 13.00
C HIS A 114 -23.76 7.08 13.42
N TRP A 115 -24.23 7.20 14.64
CA TRP A 115 -24.54 8.47 15.27
C TRP A 115 -23.26 9.26 15.55
N GLN A 116 -23.36 10.59 15.51
CA GLN A 116 -22.30 11.40 16.09
C GLN A 116 -22.16 11.06 17.58
N PRO A 117 -20.94 10.78 18.09
CA PRO A 117 -20.72 10.52 19.50
C PRO A 117 -21.24 11.65 20.39
N SER A 118 -21.83 11.25 21.53
CA SER A 118 -22.19 12.20 22.57
C SER A 118 -20.93 12.89 23.11
N PHE A 119 -21.02 14.20 23.36
CA PHE A 119 -19.92 14.95 23.95
C PHE A 119 -20.39 15.77 25.16
N SER A 120 -19.47 16.03 26.09
CA SER A 120 -19.75 16.86 27.25
C SER A 120 -19.60 18.33 26.89
N LYS A 121 -20.67 19.12 27.06
CA LYS A 121 -20.67 20.57 26.91
C LYS A 121 -21.27 21.20 28.17
N ASP A 122 -20.51 22.11 28.78
CA ASP A 122 -20.91 22.85 29.99
C ASP A 122 -21.35 21.93 31.16
N GLY A 123 -20.74 20.74 31.28
CA GLY A 123 -21.05 19.75 32.32
C GLY A 123 -22.27 18.86 32.03
N SER A 124 -22.93 19.03 30.87
CA SER A 124 -24.02 18.19 30.38
C SER A 124 -23.58 17.32 29.21
N MET A 125 -23.96 16.04 29.22
CA MET A 125 -23.79 15.16 28.06
C MET A 125 -24.84 15.53 27.00
N GLN A 126 -24.39 15.91 25.81
CA GLN A 126 -25.26 16.23 24.68
C GLN A 126 -25.08 15.16 23.60
N GLN A 127 -26.20 14.62 23.12
CA GLN A 127 -26.25 13.73 21.97
C GLN A 127 -26.70 14.53 20.74
N PRO A 128 -25.83 14.71 19.74
CA PRO A 128 -26.22 15.34 18.49
C PRO A 128 -27.14 14.40 17.70
N MET A 129 -28.21 14.95 17.14
CA MET A 129 -29.08 14.22 16.21
C MET A 129 -28.48 14.24 14.80
N ARG A 130 -27.27 13.67 14.67
CA ARG A 130 -26.59 13.51 13.39
C ARG A 130 -26.18 12.07 13.18
N ILE A 131 -26.37 11.59 11.96
CA ILE A 131 -26.04 10.23 11.54
C ILE A 131 -25.08 10.31 10.36
N LEU A 132 -24.07 9.45 10.34
CA LEU A 132 -23.19 9.16 9.22
C LEU A 132 -23.60 7.83 8.63
N SER A 133 -23.63 7.72 7.31
CA SER A 133 -23.79 6.44 6.64
C SER A 133 -22.75 6.25 5.56
N ALA A 134 -22.32 5.00 5.38
CA ALA A 134 -21.39 4.58 4.33
C ALA A 134 -22.04 3.54 3.43
N SER A 135 -21.85 3.71 2.12
CA SER A 135 -22.51 2.90 1.11
C SER A 135 -21.55 2.42 0.02
N MET A 136 -21.97 1.32 -0.61
CA MET A 136 -21.32 0.74 -1.78
C MET A 136 -21.41 1.64 -3.03
N ASP A 137 -22.25 2.68 -3.00
CA ASP A 137 -22.36 3.70 -4.05
C ASP A 137 -21.19 4.71 -4.06
N LYS A 138 -20.15 4.45 -3.26
CA LYS A 138 -18.96 5.29 -3.08
C LYS A 138 -19.22 6.61 -2.36
N THR A 139 -20.28 6.68 -1.58
CA THR A 139 -20.61 7.91 -0.85
C THR A 139 -20.78 7.69 0.64
N VAL A 140 -20.44 8.74 1.37
CA VAL A 140 -20.64 8.87 2.80
C VAL A 140 -21.54 10.10 2.99
N ILE A 141 -22.66 9.92 3.67
CA ILE A 141 -23.69 10.94 3.82
C ILE A 141 -23.84 11.30 5.30
N ILE A 142 -23.91 12.59 5.59
CA ILE A 142 -24.34 13.11 6.90
C ILE A 142 -25.81 13.50 6.85
N TRP A 143 -26.59 12.93 7.76
CA TRP A 143 -28.00 13.19 7.96
C TRP A 143 -28.23 14.02 9.22
N GLU A 144 -29.09 15.04 9.14
CA GLU A 144 -29.51 15.88 10.26
C GLU A 144 -31.00 16.23 10.09
N PRO A 145 -31.80 16.25 11.16
CA PRO A 145 -33.16 16.77 11.09
C PRO A 145 -33.11 18.29 10.91
N ASP A 146 -33.94 18.79 10.00
CA ASP A 146 -34.14 20.22 9.84
C ASP A 146 -34.69 20.84 11.14
N LYS A 147 -34.18 22.02 11.51
CA LYS A 147 -34.47 22.63 12.82
C LYS A 147 -35.90 23.14 12.93
N GLU A 148 -36.55 23.46 11.81
CA GLU A 148 -37.90 24.01 11.80
C GLU A 148 -38.95 22.90 11.65
N SER A 149 -38.72 21.96 10.73
CA SER A 149 -39.68 20.91 10.40
C SER A 149 -39.45 19.59 11.15
N GLY A 150 -38.26 19.36 11.69
CA GLY A 150 -37.86 18.07 12.28
C GLY A 150 -37.69 16.94 11.26
N VAL A 151 -37.88 17.21 9.97
CA VAL A 151 -37.74 16.23 8.90
C VAL A 151 -36.25 15.95 8.68
N TRP A 152 -35.90 14.67 8.64
CA TRP A 152 -34.55 14.26 8.28
C TRP A 152 -34.29 14.56 6.82
N LEU A 153 -33.29 15.40 6.58
CA LEU A 153 -32.84 15.71 5.23
C LEU A 153 -31.41 15.21 5.09
N GLU A 154 -31.05 14.82 3.87
CA GLU A 154 -29.66 14.96 3.45
C GLU A 154 -29.32 16.43 3.68
N GLN A 155 -28.34 16.71 4.53
CA GLN A 155 -27.84 18.07 4.60
C GLN A 155 -27.19 18.29 3.23
N ALA A 156 -27.90 18.97 2.31
CA ALA A 156 -27.69 19.00 0.86
C ALA A 156 -26.34 19.58 0.38
N SER A 157 -25.34 19.59 1.25
CA SER A 157 -23.96 20.03 1.05
C SER A 157 -22.93 19.08 1.67
N VAL A 158 -23.32 17.94 2.26
CA VAL A 158 -22.41 17.01 2.97
C VAL A 158 -22.59 15.56 2.51
N ARG A 159 -22.51 15.35 1.20
CA ARG A 159 -22.22 14.06 0.59
C ARG A 159 -20.77 14.10 0.16
N VAL A 160 -19.93 13.31 0.82
CA VAL A 160 -18.52 13.13 0.45
C VAL A 160 -18.32 11.73 -0.11
N GLY A 161 -17.19 11.51 -0.76
CA GLY A 161 -16.86 10.22 -1.34
C GLY A 161 -16.01 10.37 -2.58
N GLU A 162 -15.80 9.24 -3.24
CA GLU A 162 -14.93 9.19 -4.42
C GLU A 162 -15.72 9.57 -5.67
N VAL A 163 -15.19 10.52 -6.46
CA VAL A 163 -15.75 10.89 -7.76
C VAL A 163 -14.87 10.31 -8.87
N GLY A 164 -15.44 9.41 -9.68
CA GLY A 164 -14.72 8.75 -10.78
C GLY A 164 -13.86 7.56 -10.35
N GLY A 165 -13.17 6.92 -11.30
CA GLY A 165 -12.32 5.74 -11.05
C GLY A 165 -13.06 4.41 -10.93
N ASN A 166 -12.32 3.31 -11.12
CA ASN A 166 -12.84 1.92 -11.08
C ASN A 166 -12.83 1.30 -9.68
N THR A 167 -12.97 2.14 -8.66
CA THR A 167 -13.02 1.75 -7.24
C THR A 167 -14.41 1.26 -6.84
N LEU A 168 -14.49 0.60 -5.69
CA LEU A 168 -15.73 0.15 -5.05
C LEU A 168 -16.03 1.07 -3.86
N GLY A 169 -17.25 1.03 -3.32
CA GLY A 169 -17.66 1.96 -2.26
C GLY A 169 -17.10 1.68 -0.86
N PHE A 170 -17.77 2.23 0.14
CA PHE A 170 -17.33 2.20 1.54
C PHE A 170 -18.00 1.07 2.33
N PHE A 171 -17.21 0.44 3.22
CA PHE A 171 -17.72 -0.56 4.17
C PHE A 171 -18.10 0.04 5.51
N ASP A 172 -17.36 1.04 5.98
CA ASP A 172 -17.58 1.63 7.29
C ASP A 172 -17.17 3.09 7.32
N CYS A 173 -17.68 3.81 8.32
CA CYS A 173 -17.39 5.21 8.55
C CYS A 173 -17.49 5.56 10.04
N GLN A 174 -16.82 6.63 10.47
CA GLN A 174 -16.90 7.07 11.87
C GLN A 174 -16.66 8.57 11.99
N PHE A 175 -17.41 9.21 12.90
CA PHE A 175 -17.13 10.58 13.34
C PHE A 175 -15.95 10.62 14.30
N SER A 176 -15.19 11.72 14.27
CA SER A 176 -14.38 12.11 15.40
C SER A 176 -15.25 12.43 16.63
N PRO A 177 -14.72 12.35 17.86
CA PRO A 177 -15.49 12.65 19.07
C PRO A 177 -16.11 14.06 19.11
N ASP A 178 -15.50 15.04 18.43
CA ASP A 178 -16.03 16.41 18.30
C ASP A 178 -17.00 16.59 17.11
N GLY A 179 -17.12 15.59 16.24
CA GLY A 179 -17.91 15.62 15.01
C GLY A 179 -17.40 16.58 13.94
N LEU A 180 -16.14 17.04 14.04
CA LEU A 180 -15.52 17.93 13.06
C LEU A 180 -14.74 17.19 11.98
N MET A 181 -14.51 15.89 12.15
CA MET A 181 -13.87 15.01 11.18
C MET A 181 -14.70 13.75 10.98
N ILE A 182 -14.59 13.18 9.79
CA ILE A 182 -15.14 11.87 9.45
C ILE A 182 -14.07 11.03 8.78
N VAL A 183 -14.00 9.76 9.17
CA VAL A 183 -13.18 8.74 8.51
C VAL A 183 -14.11 7.75 7.81
N ALA A 184 -13.71 7.27 6.63
CA ALA A 184 -14.35 6.14 5.99
C ALA A 184 -13.32 5.14 5.46
N HIS A 185 -13.70 3.87 5.44
CA HIS A 185 -12.87 2.78 4.95
C HIS A 185 -13.48 2.18 3.68
N ALA A 186 -12.75 2.31 2.58
CA ALA A 186 -13.14 1.83 1.26
C ALA A 186 -12.94 0.31 1.12
N PHE A 187 -13.61 -0.29 0.14
CA PHE A 187 -13.52 -1.73 -0.14
C PHE A 187 -12.09 -2.23 -0.34
N HIS A 188 -11.25 -1.42 -0.99
CA HIS A 188 -9.85 -1.73 -1.27
C HIS A 188 -8.91 -1.27 -0.14
N GLY A 189 -9.37 -1.26 1.11
CA GLY A 189 -8.52 -0.98 2.27
C GLY A 189 -8.10 0.47 2.47
N ALA A 190 -8.46 1.36 1.54
CA ALA A 190 -8.10 2.77 1.64
C ALA A 190 -8.89 3.49 2.72
N LEU A 191 -8.22 4.35 3.47
CA LEU A 191 -8.85 5.26 4.42
C LEU A 191 -9.02 6.62 3.77
N HIS A 192 -10.17 7.23 4.04
CA HIS A 192 -10.45 8.61 3.67
C HIS A 192 -10.73 9.39 4.95
N LEU A 193 -10.21 10.61 5.01
CA LEU A 193 -10.45 11.54 6.10
C LEU A 193 -10.97 12.84 5.50
N TRP A 194 -12.08 13.32 6.01
CA TRP A 194 -12.59 14.66 5.70
C TRP A 194 -12.75 15.47 6.97
N LYS A 195 -12.46 16.76 6.87
CA LYS A 195 -12.60 17.71 7.96
C LYS A 195 -13.56 18.82 7.57
N GLN A 196 -14.42 19.19 8.51
CA GLN A 196 -15.35 20.30 8.33
C GLN A 196 -14.60 21.63 8.31
N ALA A 197 -14.88 22.45 7.30
CA ALA A 197 -14.26 23.76 7.18
C ALA A 197 -14.70 24.71 8.30
N THR A 198 -13.75 25.47 8.85
CA THR A 198 -14.00 26.38 9.98
C THR A 198 -14.96 27.52 9.61
N VAL A 199 -14.88 28.01 8.37
CA VAL A 199 -15.65 29.17 7.89
C VAL A 199 -17.04 28.73 7.41
N ASN A 200 -17.09 27.76 6.50
CA ASN A 200 -18.32 27.21 5.98
C ASN A 200 -18.56 25.82 6.56
N LYS A 201 -19.37 25.72 7.63
CA LYS A 201 -19.68 24.44 8.30
C LYS A 201 -20.41 23.43 7.40
N LYS A 202 -20.81 23.82 6.19
CA LYS A 202 -21.40 22.90 5.22
C LYS A 202 -20.36 22.24 4.30
N GLU A 203 -19.13 22.74 4.31
CA GLU A 203 -18.07 22.25 3.44
C GLU A 203 -17.15 21.29 4.19
N TRP A 204 -16.84 20.18 3.54
CA TRP A 204 -15.95 19.14 4.05
C TRP A 204 -14.82 18.93 3.06
N THR A 205 -13.59 19.10 3.53
CA THR A 205 -12.41 19.00 2.68
C THR A 205 -11.64 17.73 3.00
N PRO A 206 -11.12 17.01 1.98
CA PRO A 206 -10.28 15.85 2.22
C PRO A 206 -8.97 16.28 2.88
N GLU A 207 -8.45 15.44 3.78
CA GLU A 207 -7.26 15.70 4.60
C GLU A 207 -6.26 14.55 4.48
N VAL A 208 -5.01 14.81 4.88
CA VAL A 208 -3.95 13.79 4.89
C VAL A 208 -4.27 12.67 5.87
N VAL A 209 -4.36 11.45 5.36
CA VAL A 209 -4.69 10.23 6.11
C VAL A 209 -3.62 9.16 5.92
N ILE A 210 -3.57 8.21 6.86
CA ILE A 210 -2.67 7.06 6.77
C ILE A 210 -3.12 6.20 5.58
N SER A 211 -2.21 5.96 4.65
CA SER A 211 -2.41 5.07 3.51
C SER A 211 -1.31 4.02 3.46
N GLY A 212 -1.59 2.94 2.72
CA GLY A 212 -0.71 1.79 2.60
C GLY A 212 -1.36 0.67 1.80
N HIS A 213 -0.58 -0.36 1.48
CA HIS A 213 -1.09 -1.50 0.75
C HIS A 213 -2.16 -2.26 1.55
N PHE A 214 -3.17 -2.78 0.86
CA PHE A 214 -4.23 -3.60 1.47
C PHE A 214 -4.07 -5.10 1.18
N ASN A 215 -3.01 -5.48 0.47
CA ASN A 215 -2.63 -6.85 0.17
C ASN A 215 -1.09 -7.00 0.21
N SER A 216 -0.57 -8.22 0.08
CA SER A 216 0.86 -8.57 0.22
C SER A 216 1.76 -7.64 -0.59
N VAL A 217 2.82 -7.11 0.03
CA VAL A 217 3.80 -6.24 -0.64
C VAL A 217 4.99 -7.08 -1.08
N GLU A 218 5.21 -7.18 -2.39
CA GLU A 218 6.12 -8.16 -2.98
C GLU A 218 7.54 -7.61 -3.21
N ASP A 219 7.68 -6.30 -3.41
CA ASP A 219 8.99 -5.65 -3.61
C ASP A 219 9.01 -4.21 -3.09
N VAL A 220 10.20 -3.74 -2.71
CA VAL A 220 10.46 -2.36 -2.28
C VAL A 220 11.87 -1.94 -2.68
N LYS A 221 12.03 -0.71 -3.20
CA LYS A 221 13.32 -0.11 -3.51
C LYS A 221 13.40 1.34 -3.04
N TRP A 222 14.59 1.73 -2.63
CA TRP A 222 14.94 3.15 -2.50
C TRP A 222 15.15 3.76 -3.87
N ASP A 223 14.82 5.05 -4.01
CA ASP A 223 15.33 5.80 -5.14
C ASP A 223 16.87 5.89 -5.10
N PRO A 224 17.54 6.13 -6.24
CA PRO A 224 18.98 6.23 -6.32
C PRO A 224 19.61 7.20 -5.30
N GLU A 225 18.96 8.32 -4.98
CA GLU A 225 19.45 9.31 -4.02
C GLU A 225 19.00 9.02 -2.58
N GLY A 226 18.06 8.08 -2.39
CA GLY A 226 17.59 7.63 -1.08
C GLY A 226 16.64 8.61 -0.37
N GLU A 227 15.98 9.51 -1.08
CA GLU A 227 15.00 10.46 -0.53
C GLU A 227 13.58 9.88 -0.40
N PHE A 228 13.26 8.82 -1.13
CA PHE A 228 11.97 8.15 -1.06
C PHE A 228 12.08 6.65 -1.33
N ILE A 229 10.99 5.93 -1.07
CA ILE A 229 10.87 4.51 -1.43
C ILE A 229 9.68 4.30 -2.35
N ILE A 230 9.79 3.28 -3.20
CA ILE A 230 8.70 2.79 -4.03
C ILE A 230 8.47 1.30 -3.72
N SER A 231 7.21 0.90 -3.62
CA SER A 231 6.80 -0.48 -3.37
C SER A 231 5.74 -0.93 -4.36
N VAL A 232 5.67 -2.25 -4.58
CA VAL A 232 4.62 -2.88 -5.38
C VAL A 232 3.97 -4.03 -4.62
N GLY A 233 2.67 -4.22 -4.82
CA GLY A 233 1.91 -5.25 -4.11
C GLY A 233 0.94 -6.06 -4.98
N SER A 234 0.46 -7.15 -4.39
CA SER A 234 -0.69 -7.93 -4.88
C SER A 234 -2.02 -7.19 -4.71
N ASP A 235 -1.97 -5.95 -4.24
CA ASP A 235 -3.08 -5.00 -4.25
C ASP A 235 -3.17 -4.23 -5.58
N GLN A 236 -2.31 -4.63 -6.54
CA GLN A 236 -2.26 -4.14 -7.91
C GLN A 236 -1.77 -2.70 -8.03
N THR A 237 -1.17 -2.15 -6.97
CA THR A 237 -0.66 -0.77 -6.95
C THR A 237 0.86 -0.71 -6.81
N THR A 238 1.44 0.29 -7.46
CA THR A 238 2.76 0.82 -7.14
C THR A 238 2.56 2.07 -6.30
N ARG A 239 3.20 2.14 -5.13
CA ARG A 239 3.07 3.25 -4.18
C ARG A 239 4.42 3.86 -3.86
N LEU A 240 4.46 5.17 -3.70
CA LEU A 240 5.66 5.94 -3.41
C LEU A 240 5.50 6.66 -2.08
N PHE A 241 6.44 6.42 -1.17
CA PHE A 241 6.45 7.02 0.16
C PHE A 241 7.66 7.93 0.34
N ALA A 242 7.45 9.11 0.93
CA ALA A 242 8.50 10.09 1.19
C ALA A 242 8.35 10.70 2.59
N PRO A 243 9.45 11.22 3.17
CA PRO A 243 9.39 11.95 4.42
C PRO A 243 8.69 13.31 4.23
N TRP A 244 7.82 13.65 5.18
CA TRP A 244 7.15 14.94 5.27
C TRP A 244 7.25 15.48 6.70
N LYS A 245 7.57 16.77 6.79
CA LYS A 245 7.61 17.52 8.05
C LYS A 245 6.43 18.48 8.09
N ARG A 246 5.47 18.23 8.98
CA ARG A 246 4.32 19.13 9.17
C ARG A 246 4.80 20.47 9.73
N LYS A 247 4.18 21.58 9.30
CA LYS A 247 4.61 22.95 9.64
C LYS A 247 4.71 23.22 11.15
N GLU A 248 3.90 22.55 11.95
CA GLU A 248 3.82 22.76 13.40
C GLU A 248 4.50 21.64 14.22
N GLU A 249 5.01 20.60 13.55
CA GLU A 249 5.62 19.44 14.19
C GLU A 249 7.14 19.42 14.02
N THR A 250 7.81 18.88 15.03
CA THR A 250 9.27 18.73 15.01
C THR A 250 9.72 17.44 14.34
N GLU A 251 8.89 16.40 14.42
CA GLU A 251 9.19 15.07 13.91
C GLU A 251 8.89 14.93 12.41
N VAL A 252 9.71 14.13 11.74
CA VAL A 252 9.53 13.77 10.33
C VAL A 252 8.77 12.45 10.28
N THR A 253 7.70 12.43 9.48
CA THR A 253 6.86 11.23 9.30
C THR A 253 6.84 10.82 7.84
N TRP A 254 6.60 9.54 7.57
CA TRP A 254 6.53 9.01 6.21
C TRP A 254 5.09 8.91 5.74
N HIS A 255 4.83 9.35 4.51
CA HIS A 255 3.48 9.36 3.90
C HIS A 255 3.55 8.88 2.46
N GLU A 256 2.47 8.27 1.98
CA GLU A 256 2.27 8.02 0.55
C GLU A 256 2.10 9.38 -0.13
N ILE A 257 2.91 9.66 -1.15
CA ILE A 257 2.84 10.92 -1.90
C ILE A 257 2.50 10.71 -3.38
N ALA A 258 2.53 9.47 -3.85
CA ALA A 258 2.01 9.09 -5.15
C ALA A 258 1.65 7.62 -5.23
N ARG A 259 0.75 7.33 -6.17
CA ARG A 259 0.43 5.99 -6.65
C ARG A 259 0.75 5.89 -8.14
N PRO A 260 2.05 5.76 -8.52
CA PRO A 260 2.46 5.83 -9.92
C PRO A 260 1.74 4.87 -10.88
N GLN A 261 1.28 3.73 -10.39
CA GLN A 261 0.62 2.70 -11.20
C GLN A 261 -0.52 2.08 -10.42
N VAL A 262 -1.72 2.06 -11.01
CA VAL A 262 -2.84 1.21 -10.61
C VAL A 262 -3.08 0.23 -11.75
N HIS A 263 -2.88 -1.05 -11.48
CA HIS A 263 -2.95 -2.10 -12.48
C HIS A 263 -4.20 -2.97 -12.29
N GLY A 264 -4.34 -4.02 -13.12
CA GLY A 264 -5.39 -5.04 -13.00
C GLY A 264 -4.83 -6.43 -12.72
N TYR A 265 -3.52 -6.53 -12.49
CA TYR A 265 -2.81 -7.76 -12.14
C TYR A 265 -1.92 -7.51 -10.93
N ASP A 266 -1.74 -8.54 -10.12
CA ASP A 266 -0.87 -8.51 -8.95
C ASP A 266 0.56 -8.16 -9.36
N LEU A 267 1.14 -7.12 -8.75
CA LEU A 267 2.52 -6.74 -9.02
C LEU A 267 3.50 -7.61 -8.21
N ARG A 268 4.61 -8.01 -8.84
CA ARG A 268 5.57 -8.96 -8.29
C ARG A 268 6.95 -8.40 -8.03
N CYS A 269 7.42 -7.53 -8.90
CA CYS A 269 8.79 -7.03 -8.81
C CYS A 269 8.92 -5.63 -9.40
N LEU A 270 9.89 -4.89 -8.89
CA LEU A 270 10.19 -3.54 -9.35
C LEU A 270 11.71 -3.29 -9.36
N ALA A 271 12.17 -2.44 -10.26
CA ALA A 271 13.53 -1.92 -10.25
C ALA A 271 13.54 -0.44 -10.63
N MET A 272 14.29 0.36 -9.87
CA MET A 272 14.57 1.76 -10.23
C MET A 272 15.55 1.78 -11.40
N ILE A 273 15.27 2.61 -12.40
CA ILE A 273 16.10 2.82 -13.60
C ILE A 273 16.55 4.29 -13.71
N GLY A 274 16.28 5.08 -12.68
CA GLY A 274 16.55 6.50 -12.56
C GLY A 274 15.85 7.04 -11.33
N ARG A 275 16.04 8.33 -11.00
CA ARG A 275 15.41 8.93 -9.80
C ARG A 275 13.89 8.90 -9.87
N PHE A 276 13.32 9.20 -11.04
CA PHE A 276 11.88 9.28 -11.26
C PHE A 276 11.43 8.35 -12.37
N GLU A 277 12.10 7.20 -12.48
CA GLU A 277 11.84 6.20 -13.50
C GLU A 277 11.99 4.81 -12.91
N PHE A 278 11.03 3.93 -13.18
CA PHE A 278 11.07 2.54 -12.72
C PHE A 278 10.52 1.60 -13.78
N VAL A 279 10.90 0.33 -13.65
CA VAL A 279 10.29 -0.79 -14.36
C VAL A 279 9.57 -1.68 -13.35
N SER A 280 8.35 -2.09 -13.68
CA SER A 280 7.56 -3.05 -12.90
C SER A 280 7.23 -4.30 -13.70
N GLY A 281 7.07 -5.41 -12.99
CA GLY A 281 6.56 -6.66 -13.51
C GLY A 281 5.40 -7.15 -12.66
N ALA A 282 4.33 -7.61 -13.32
CA ALA A 282 3.13 -8.15 -12.69
C ALA A 282 2.97 -9.65 -13.00
N ASP A 283 1.87 -10.25 -12.53
CA ASP A 283 1.36 -11.56 -12.95
C ASP A 283 0.83 -11.52 -14.40
N GLU A 284 1.66 -10.96 -15.28
CA GLU A 284 1.51 -10.82 -16.72
C GLU A 284 2.88 -11.06 -17.38
N LYS A 285 2.91 -11.15 -18.72
CA LYS A 285 4.12 -11.55 -19.47
C LYS A 285 5.04 -10.39 -19.86
N VAL A 286 4.71 -9.18 -19.42
CA VAL A 286 5.23 -7.93 -19.94
C VAL A 286 5.80 -7.12 -18.80
N LEU A 287 6.96 -6.48 -19.02
CA LEU A 287 7.45 -5.44 -18.13
C LEU A 287 6.97 -4.09 -18.62
N ARG A 288 6.64 -3.20 -17.70
CA ARG A 288 6.22 -1.83 -18.00
C ARG A 288 7.19 -0.85 -17.40
N VAL A 289 7.46 0.21 -18.14
CA VAL A 289 8.37 1.27 -17.74
C VAL A 289 7.56 2.55 -17.54
N PHE A 290 7.78 3.21 -16.42
CA PHE A 290 7.08 4.42 -16.02
C PHE A 290 8.08 5.53 -15.73
N ARG A 291 7.68 6.77 -16.02
CA ARG A 291 8.45 7.98 -15.74
C ARG A 291 7.57 9.02 -15.08
N ALA A 292 8.05 9.72 -14.08
CA ALA A 292 7.23 10.72 -13.40
C ALA A 292 6.90 11.92 -14.31
N PRO A 293 5.66 12.45 -14.22
CA PRO A 293 5.28 13.66 -14.92
C PRO A 293 5.81 14.92 -14.21
N ARG A 294 5.78 16.07 -14.91
CA ARG A 294 6.24 17.36 -14.39
C ARG A 294 5.52 17.75 -13.10
N ASN A 295 4.19 17.67 -13.08
CA ASN A 295 3.39 18.08 -11.92
C ASN A 295 3.73 17.26 -10.67
N PHE A 296 4.04 15.96 -10.81
CA PHE A 296 4.51 15.16 -9.68
C PHE A 296 5.85 15.66 -9.14
N ILE A 297 6.83 15.97 -9.99
CA ILE A 297 8.17 16.37 -9.53
C ILE A 297 8.10 17.72 -8.80
N GLU A 298 7.30 18.65 -9.30
CA GLU A 298 7.05 19.94 -8.63
C GLU A 298 6.37 19.75 -7.27
N ASN A 299 5.36 18.88 -7.19
CA ASN A 299 4.71 18.54 -5.92
C ASN A 299 5.65 17.80 -4.96
N PHE A 300 6.50 16.91 -5.47
CA PHE A 300 7.54 16.26 -4.68
C PHE A 300 8.50 17.30 -4.07
N SER A 301 8.94 18.29 -4.85
CA SER A 301 9.73 19.43 -4.36
C SER A 301 9.02 20.18 -3.23
N ASN A 302 7.74 20.51 -3.44
CA ASN A 302 6.95 21.28 -2.48
C ASN A 302 6.72 20.53 -1.17
N ILE A 303 6.43 19.22 -1.22
CA ILE A 303 6.14 18.38 -0.05
C ILE A 303 7.42 18.07 0.73
N THR A 304 8.51 17.71 0.05
CA THR A 304 9.78 17.32 0.70
C THR A 304 10.66 18.50 1.07
N GLY A 305 10.46 19.66 0.45
CA GLY A 305 11.31 20.84 0.59
C GLY A 305 12.64 20.73 -0.16
N ILE A 306 12.85 19.68 -0.96
CA ILE A 306 14.05 19.53 -1.78
C ILE A 306 13.95 20.46 -2.99
N PRO A 307 14.88 21.41 -3.20
CA PRO A 307 14.80 22.37 -4.30
C PRO A 307 14.77 21.71 -5.67
N MET A 308 13.97 22.27 -6.59
CA MET A 308 13.77 21.74 -7.94
C MET A 308 15.08 21.60 -8.72
N GLU A 309 16.07 22.46 -8.47
CA GLU A 309 17.39 22.41 -9.11
C GLU A 309 18.18 21.14 -8.75
N LYS A 310 17.90 20.55 -7.56
CA LYS A 310 18.46 19.26 -7.15
C LYS A 310 17.68 18.07 -7.73
N LEU A 311 16.42 18.28 -8.14
CA LEU A 311 15.55 17.22 -8.66
C LEU A 311 15.69 17.04 -10.17
N CYS A 312 15.85 18.14 -10.90
CA CYS A 312 15.89 18.16 -12.36
C CYS A 312 17.13 18.92 -12.85
N SER A 313 18.08 18.21 -13.45
CA SER A 313 19.25 18.82 -14.11
C SER A 313 18.97 19.31 -15.53
N HIS A 314 17.90 18.83 -16.18
CA HIS A 314 17.51 19.24 -17.54
C HIS A 314 15.99 19.27 -17.73
N SER A 315 15.48 20.41 -18.20
CA SER A 315 14.08 20.59 -18.65
C SER A 315 13.86 19.81 -19.95
N SER A 316 13.40 18.58 -19.84
CA SER A 316 12.88 17.81 -20.98
C SER A 316 11.36 18.04 -21.10
N ASP A 317 10.82 17.76 -22.30
CA ASP A 317 9.37 17.70 -22.60
C ASP A 317 8.70 16.59 -21.78
N LEU A 318 8.62 16.78 -20.46
CA LEU A 318 7.86 15.92 -19.57
C LEU A 318 6.37 16.20 -19.75
N PRO A 319 5.52 15.17 -19.77
CA PRO A 319 4.08 15.37 -19.72
C PRO A 319 3.69 16.02 -18.39
N GLU A 320 2.57 16.74 -18.40
CA GLU A 320 2.01 17.39 -17.22
C GLU A 320 1.48 16.38 -16.21
N GLY A 321 0.87 15.29 -16.69
CA GLY A 321 0.31 14.25 -15.85
C GLY A 321 0.11 12.92 -16.57
N ALA A 322 -0.66 12.04 -15.95
CA ALA A 322 -1.15 10.83 -16.58
C ALA A 322 -2.56 10.47 -16.15
N THR A 323 -3.27 9.75 -17.02
CA THR A 323 -4.61 9.21 -16.76
C THR A 323 -4.68 7.74 -17.14
N VAL A 324 -5.57 6.99 -16.48
CA VAL A 324 -5.94 5.63 -16.89
C VAL A 324 -7.25 5.70 -17.67
N PRO A 325 -7.28 5.30 -18.96
CA PRO A 325 -8.54 5.18 -19.69
C PRO A 325 -9.47 4.17 -19.00
N ALA A 326 -10.79 4.39 -19.04
CA ALA A 326 -11.77 3.53 -18.36
C ALA A 326 -11.66 2.02 -18.71
N LEU A 327 -11.18 1.69 -19.91
CA LEU A 327 -10.96 0.31 -20.39
C LEU A 327 -9.47 -0.06 -20.55
N GLY A 328 -8.56 0.83 -20.17
CA GLY A 328 -7.12 0.67 -20.35
C GLY A 328 -6.43 0.13 -19.10
N LEU A 329 -5.36 -0.65 -19.30
CA LEU A 329 -4.44 -1.11 -18.23
C LEU A 329 -3.11 -0.35 -18.22
N SER A 330 -3.02 0.73 -18.99
CA SER A 330 -1.80 1.51 -19.19
C SER A 330 -2.11 2.99 -19.01
N ASN A 331 -1.26 3.64 -18.23
CA ASN A 331 -1.34 5.07 -17.97
C ASN A 331 -0.89 5.84 -19.23
N LYS A 332 -1.75 6.72 -19.73
CA LYS A 332 -1.42 7.60 -20.86
C LYS A 332 -0.90 8.93 -20.35
N ALA A 333 0.11 9.47 -21.03
CA ALA A 333 0.62 10.80 -20.77
C ALA A 333 -0.42 11.88 -21.15
N VAL A 334 -0.48 12.94 -20.37
CA VAL A 334 -1.27 14.15 -20.64
C VAL A 334 -0.32 15.33 -20.82
N PHE A 335 -0.38 16.00 -21.96
CA PHE A 335 0.43 17.19 -22.25
C PHE A 335 -0.41 18.47 -22.15
N GLU A 336 0.26 19.63 -22.06
CA GLU A 336 -0.41 20.93 -21.95
C GLU A 336 -1.42 21.20 -23.08
N GLY A 337 -1.09 20.80 -24.31
CA GLY A 337 -1.98 20.93 -25.47
C GLY A 337 -3.24 20.06 -25.40
N ASP A 338 -3.23 18.96 -24.64
CA ASP A 338 -4.37 18.05 -24.51
C ASP A 338 -5.41 18.58 -23.50
N MET A 339 -5.04 19.55 -22.66
CA MET A 339 -5.93 20.16 -21.65
C MET A 339 -6.75 21.34 -22.19
N ALA A 340 -6.42 21.84 -23.39
CA ALA A 340 -7.20 22.87 -24.05
C ALA A 340 -8.53 22.26 -24.52
N VAL A 341 -9.64 22.70 -23.91
CA VAL A 341 -11.00 22.36 -24.35
C VAL A 341 -11.10 22.64 -25.86
N GLN A 342 -11.38 21.62 -26.67
CA GLN A 342 -11.72 21.87 -28.07
C GLN A 342 -12.94 22.79 -28.08
N PRO A 343 -12.91 23.93 -28.79
CA PRO A 343 -14.12 24.70 -28.99
C PRO A 343 -15.16 23.79 -29.66
N ASP A 344 -16.42 23.91 -29.23
CA ASP A 344 -17.57 23.30 -29.88
C ASP A 344 -17.62 23.75 -31.35
N GLU A 345 -16.88 23.08 -32.23
CA GLU A 345 -17.00 23.24 -33.67
C GLU A 345 -17.85 22.08 -34.20
N ASP A 346 -19.03 22.50 -34.64
CA ASP A 346 -19.98 21.87 -35.55
C ASP A 346 -21.07 20.96 -34.95
N GLU A 347 -22.23 21.60 -34.77
CA GLU A 347 -23.55 21.02 -34.89
C GLU A 347 -23.62 20.06 -36.11
N GLU A 348 -24.29 18.92 -35.91
CA GLU A 348 -24.60 17.89 -36.91
C GLU A 348 -23.58 16.74 -37.12
N SER A 349 -23.24 16.00 -36.06
CA SER A 349 -23.02 14.55 -36.24
C SER A 349 -23.38 13.72 -35.00
N PHE A 350 -24.06 12.61 -35.26
CA PHE A 350 -24.64 11.61 -34.34
C PHE A 350 -24.12 11.57 -32.89
N ASN A 351 -25.03 11.81 -31.95
CA ASN A 351 -24.91 11.51 -30.51
C ASN A 351 -24.41 10.08 -30.27
N THR A 352 -23.10 9.93 -30.08
CA THR A 352 -22.50 8.76 -29.47
C THR A 352 -22.39 9.03 -27.98
N ILE A 353 -22.79 8.06 -27.15
CA ILE A 353 -22.84 8.11 -25.68
C ILE A 353 -21.46 8.45 -25.06
N SER A 354 -20.38 8.45 -25.83
CA SER A 354 -19.02 8.85 -25.42
C SER A 354 -18.88 10.32 -25.04
N ASN A 355 -19.74 11.23 -25.54
CA ASN A 355 -19.60 12.68 -25.28
C ASN A 355 -20.19 13.15 -23.93
N GLN A 356 -20.71 12.24 -23.09
CA GLN A 356 -21.30 12.61 -21.79
C GLN A 356 -20.29 12.63 -20.63
N TYR A 357 -19.04 12.21 -20.84
CA TYR A 357 -18.00 12.18 -19.80
C TYR A 357 -16.70 12.74 -20.37
N PRO A 358 -16.07 13.75 -19.73
CA PRO A 358 -14.78 14.25 -20.19
C PRO A 358 -13.75 13.10 -20.14
N GLU A 359 -13.12 12.80 -21.29
CA GLU A 359 -12.14 11.70 -21.41
C GLU A 359 -10.85 11.95 -20.60
N ILE A 360 -10.62 13.18 -20.12
CA ILE A 360 -9.43 13.62 -19.40
C ILE A 360 -9.83 14.14 -18.02
N TYR A 361 -9.63 13.32 -16.99
CA TYR A 361 -9.90 13.67 -15.58
C TYR A 361 -8.71 14.36 -14.88
N PHE A 362 -7.54 14.44 -15.55
CA PHE A 362 -6.36 15.04 -14.93
C PHE A 362 -6.42 16.57 -14.99
N GLN A 363 -6.28 17.20 -13.83
CA GLN A 363 -5.99 18.62 -13.70
C GLN A 363 -4.71 18.79 -12.86
N PRO A 364 -3.76 19.63 -13.29
CA PRO A 364 -2.56 19.92 -12.50
C PRO A 364 -2.95 20.49 -11.14
N LEU A 365 -2.36 19.93 -10.08
CA LEU A 365 -2.57 20.39 -8.71
C LEU A 365 -1.25 20.89 -8.12
N ILE A 366 -1.34 21.90 -7.26
CA ILE A 366 -0.21 22.37 -6.45
C ILE A 366 -0.40 21.84 -5.03
N LEU A 367 0.40 20.85 -4.66
CA LEU A 367 0.37 20.19 -3.36
C LEU A 367 1.53 20.67 -2.51
N THR A 368 1.26 21.05 -1.26
CA THR A 368 2.27 21.43 -0.25
C THR A 368 2.31 20.46 0.93
N GLU A 369 1.45 19.46 0.90
CA GLU A 369 1.33 18.38 1.85
C GLU A 369 0.98 17.08 1.09
N PRO A 370 1.17 15.90 1.71
CA PRO A 370 0.82 14.65 1.06
C PRO A 370 -0.63 14.64 0.55
N PRO A 371 -0.87 14.14 -0.67
CA PRO A 371 -2.21 14.09 -1.26
C PRO A 371 -3.17 13.22 -0.44
N PRO A 372 -4.45 13.60 -0.33
CA PRO A 372 -5.51 12.70 0.12
C PRO A 372 -5.75 11.58 -0.90
N GLU A 373 -6.54 10.57 -0.49
CA GLU A 373 -6.78 9.35 -1.27
C GLU A 373 -7.38 9.61 -2.66
N ASP A 374 -8.29 10.58 -2.79
CA ASP A 374 -8.88 10.98 -4.09
C ASP A 374 -7.80 11.42 -5.10
N HIS A 375 -6.83 12.22 -4.64
CA HIS A 375 -5.75 12.72 -5.47
C HIS A 375 -4.71 11.63 -5.76
N LEU A 376 -4.46 10.72 -4.80
CA LEU A 376 -3.57 9.58 -5.01
C LEU A 376 -4.04 8.71 -6.18
N LEU A 377 -5.35 8.44 -6.26
CA LEU A 377 -5.94 7.59 -7.30
C LEU A 377 -5.88 8.18 -8.72
N GLN A 378 -5.88 9.51 -8.85
CA GLN A 378 -6.11 10.17 -10.15
C GLN A 378 -4.95 11.08 -10.58
N ASN A 379 -4.45 11.93 -9.68
CA ASN A 379 -3.51 13.01 -10.01
C ASN A 379 -2.04 12.63 -9.84
N THR A 380 -1.74 11.48 -9.23
CA THR A 380 -0.36 11.07 -8.93
C THR A 380 0.16 9.89 -9.77
N LEU A 381 -0.60 9.52 -10.81
CA LEU A 381 -0.23 8.48 -11.76
C LEU A 381 0.99 8.90 -12.58
N TRP A 382 1.83 7.93 -12.94
CA TRP A 382 2.97 8.15 -13.83
C TRP A 382 2.65 7.61 -15.23
N PRO A 383 2.97 8.33 -16.31
CA PRO A 383 2.79 7.83 -17.66
C PRO A 383 3.65 6.58 -17.93
N GLU A 384 3.05 5.62 -18.63
CA GLU A 384 3.78 4.47 -19.15
C GLU A 384 4.55 4.89 -20.41
N ILE A 385 5.87 4.71 -20.41
CA ILE A 385 6.73 5.09 -21.53
C ILE A 385 7.08 3.92 -22.45
N GLN A 386 7.07 2.69 -21.94
CA GLN A 386 7.45 1.52 -22.72
C GLN A 386 6.91 0.21 -22.16
N LYS A 387 6.63 -0.74 -23.07
CA LYS A 387 6.37 -2.16 -22.78
C LYS A 387 7.50 -3.03 -23.32
N LEU A 388 7.99 -3.96 -22.50
CA LEU A 388 9.03 -4.93 -22.91
C LEU A 388 8.41 -6.32 -23.03
N TYR A 389 8.39 -6.83 -24.27
CA TYR A 389 7.85 -8.14 -24.61
C TYR A 389 8.98 -9.13 -24.88
N GLY A 390 8.89 -10.32 -24.30
CA GLY A 390 9.83 -11.41 -24.62
C GLY A 390 9.78 -12.62 -23.69
N HIS A 391 9.20 -12.49 -22.49
CA HIS A 391 8.94 -13.63 -21.61
C HIS A 391 7.67 -14.39 -22.03
N GLY A 392 7.67 -15.70 -21.84
CA GLY A 392 6.52 -16.57 -22.17
C GLY A 392 5.49 -16.71 -21.05
N TYR A 393 5.88 -16.35 -19.82
CA TYR A 393 5.12 -16.53 -18.58
C TYR A 393 5.19 -15.26 -17.73
N GLU A 394 4.49 -15.29 -16.59
CA GLU A 394 4.39 -14.20 -15.64
C GLU A 394 5.77 -13.74 -15.14
N ILE A 395 6.01 -12.43 -15.09
CA ILE A 395 7.27 -11.89 -14.59
C ILE A 395 7.41 -12.19 -13.10
N PHE A 396 8.60 -12.63 -12.68
CA PHE A 396 8.88 -12.99 -11.29
C PHE A 396 9.85 -12.02 -10.61
N CYS A 397 10.93 -11.63 -11.29
CA CYS A 397 11.90 -10.69 -10.74
C CYS A 397 12.54 -9.82 -11.82
N VAL A 398 12.96 -8.63 -11.41
CA VAL A 398 13.65 -7.64 -12.25
C VAL A 398 14.72 -6.93 -11.44
N ALA A 399 15.83 -6.58 -12.08
CA ALA A 399 16.91 -5.79 -11.49
C ALA A 399 17.49 -4.83 -12.53
N CYS A 400 17.96 -3.67 -12.09
CA CYS A 400 18.69 -2.71 -12.90
C CYS A 400 20.12 -2.58 -12.38
N ASN A 401 21.07 -2.34 -13.28
CA ASN A 401 22.46 -2.06 -12.90
C ASN A 401 22.61 -0.63 -12.35
N ASN A 402 23.71 -0.36 -11.64
CA ASN A 402 23.94 0.92 -10.96
C ASN A 402 24.13 2.09 -11.94
N SER A 403 24.59 1.82 -13.17
CA SER A 403 24.68 2.82 -14.25
C SER A 403 23.36 3.07 -14.98
N ASN A 404 22.26 2.40 -14.62
CA ASN A 404 20.94 2.54 -15.25
C ASN A 404 20.93 2.28 -16.77
N THR A 405 21.80 1.40 -17.26
CA THR A 405 21.95 1.08 -18.70
C THR A 405 21.36 -0.27 -19.11
N VAL A 406 21.22 -1.20 -18.16
CA VAL A 406 20.84 -2.59 -18.39
C VAL A 406 19.83 -3.04 -17.34
N ILE A 407 18.73 -3.63 -17.81
CA ILE A 407 17.76 -4.34 -16.98
C ILE A 407 17.91 -5.84 -17.20
N ALA A 408 17.88 -6.61 -16.12
CA ALA A 408 17.77 -8.08 -16.15
C ALA A 408 16.41 -8.50 -15.62
N SER A 409 15.72 -9.42 -16.31
CA SER A 409 14.43 -9.94 -15.86
C SER A 409 14.28 -11.44 -16.07
N ALA A 410 13.45 -12.05 -15.23
CA ALA A 410 13.10 -13.46 -15.31
C ALA A 410 11.60 -13.68 -15.05
N CYS A 411 11.06 -14.74 -15.65
CA CYS A 411 9.67 -15.14 -15.47
C CYS A 411 9.53 -16.44 -14.67
N LYS A 412 8.30 -16.76 -14.29
CA LYS A 412 7.94 -18.00 -13.64
C LYS A 412 8.23 -19.17 -14.58
N ALA A 413 9.03 -20.13 -14.12
CA ALA A 413 9.47 -21.26 -14.94
C ALA A 413 9.41 -22.57 -14.16
N SER A 414 8.79 -23.58 -14.78
CA SER A 414 8.81 -24.99 -14.34
C SER A 414 9.75 -25.87 -15.18
N LYS A 415 10.36 -25.28 -16.22
CA LYS A 415 11.27 -25.95 -17.16
C LYS A 415 12.40 -25.02 -17.58
N LYS A 416 13.54 -25.61 -17.96
CA LYS A 416 14.76 -24.90 -18.40
C LYS A 416 14.53 -23.94 -19.57
N GLU A 417 13.68 -24.33 -20.53
CA GLU A 417 13.34 -23.53 -21.71
C GLU A 417 12.68 -22.17 -21.39
N HIS A 418 12.11 -22.03 -20.19
CA HIS A 418 11.43 -20.80 -19.75
C HIS A 418 12.21 -20.05 -18.66
N ALA A 419 13.24 -20.67 -18.07
CA ALA A 419 14.02 -20.11 -16.97
C ALA A 419 15.17 -19.19 -17.43
N ALA A 420 15.12 -18.71 -18.67
CA ALA A 420 16.12 -17.81 -19.21
C ALA A 420 15.97 -16.39 -18.61
N ILE A 421 17.10 -15.77 -18.29
CA ILE A 421 17.17 -14.36 -17.89
C ILE A 421 17.30 -13.54 -19.16
N ILE A 422 16.50 -12.49 -19.31
CA ILE A 422 16.58 -11.59 -20.47
C ILE A 422 17.21 -10.28 -20.04
N LEU A 423 18.21 -9.82 -20.79
CA LEU A 423 18.82 -8.50 -20.63
C LEU A 423 18.21 -7.50 -21.62
N TRP A 424 17.94 -6.29 -21.16
CA TRP A 424 17.34 -5.20 -21.92
C TRP A 424 18.17 -3.94 -21.80
N SER A 425 18.25 -3.16 -22.88
CA SER A 425 18.83 -1.81 -22.87
C SER A 425 17.80 -0.81 -22.37
N THR A 426 18.16 0.07 -21.43
CA THR A 426 17.29 1.19 -20.99
C THR A 426 17.25 2.34 -22.00
N THR A 427 18.25 2.45 -22.87
CA THR A 427 18.29 3.48 -23.92
C THR A 427 17.45 3.11 -25.13
N SER A 428 17.59 1.87 -25.63
CA SER A 428 16.92 1.42 -26.86
C SER A 428 15.67 0.58 -26.60
N TRP A 429 15.45 0.13 -25.36
CA TRP A 429 14.39 -0.80 -24.97
C TRP A 429 14.38 -2.14 -25.72
N LYS A 430 15.49 -2.48 -26.38
CA LYS A 430 15.67 -3.74 -27.09
C LYS A 430 16.28 -4.80 -26.19
N LYS A 431 15.93 -6.05 -26.48
CA LYS A 431 16.57 -7.24 -25.89
C LYS A 431 18.04 -7.28 -26.33
N LEU A 432 18.95 -7.29 -25.37
CA LEU A 432 20.40 -7.40 -25.56
C LEU A 432 20.84 -8.87 -25.64
N GLN A 433 20.44 -9.67 -24.65
CA GLN A 433 20.90 -11.05 -24.52
C GLN A 433 19.85 -11.93 -23.82
N SER A 434 19.95 -13.25 -24.05
CA SER A 434 19.19 -14.27 -23.31
C SER A 434 20.18 -15.20 -22.61
N LEU A 435 20.23 -15.17 -21.27
CA LEU A 435 21.13 -15.97 -20.45
C LEU A 435 20.41 -17.24 -20.01
N SER A 436 20.83 -18.40 -20.53
CA SER A 436 20.18 -19.69 -20.26
C SER A 436 21.08 -20.58 -19.39
N PHE A 437 20.67 -20.82 -18.15
CA PHE A 437 21.38 -21.70 -17.22
C PHE A 437 20.42 -22.49 -16.33
N HIS A 438 19.59 -21.78 -15.56
CA HIS A 438 18.69 -22.34 -14.55
C HIS A 438 17.63 -23.26 -15.14
N ASN A 439 17.14 -24.20 -14.31
CA ASN A 439 16.11 -25.15 -14.72
C ASN A 439 14.69 -24.76 -14.27
N LEU A 440 14.60 -23.90 -13.24
CA LEU A 440 13.36 -23.44 -12.61
C LEU A 440 13.42 -21.92 -12.42
N THR A 441 12.31 -21.32 -11.98
CA THR A 441 12.19 -19.87 -11.73
C THR A 441 13.41 -19.29 -11.01
N VAL A 442 14.02 -18.28 -11.62
CA VAL A 442 14.99 -17.39 -10.97
C VAL A 442 14.23 -16.51 -9.98
N THR A 443 14.62 -16.54 -8.72
CA THR A 443 13.90 -15.93 -7.59
C THR A 443 14.34 -14.51 -7.31
N GLN A 444 15.63 -14.19 -7.51
CA GLN A 444 16.15 -12.83 -7.38
C GLN A 444 17.37 -12.64 -8.30
N LEU A 445 17.53 -11.40 -8.76
CA LEU A 445 18.65 -10.93 -9.58
C LEU A 445 19.30 -9.75 -8.85
N ALA A 446 20.63 -9.64 -8.91
CA ALA A 446 21.35 -8.50 -8.36
C ALA A 446 22.63 -8.21 -9.16
N PHE A 447 22.78 -6.99 -9.65
CA PHE A 447 24.04 -6.50 -10.22
C PHE A 447 25.02 -6.16 -9.10
N SER A 448 26.31 -6.39 -9.34
CA SER A 448 27.36 -5.90 -8.44
C SER A 448 27.41 -4.36 -8.45
N PRO A 449 27.80 -3.71 -7.35
CA PRO A 449 27.89 -2.24 -7.27
C PRO A 449 28.77 -1.58 -8.35
N ASP A 450 29.74 -2.31 -8.90
CA ASP A 450 30.64 -1.88 -9.98
C ASP A 450 30.14 -2.23 -11.39
N ASP A 451 28.93 -2.79 -11.52
CA ASP A 451 28.32 -3.26 -12.77
C ASP A 451 29.12 -4.34 -13.54
N SER A 452 30.12 -4.94 -12.91
CA SER A 452 30.96 -5.96 -13.55
C SER A 452 30.30 -7.34 -13.56
N PHE A 453 29.35 -7.60 -12.66
CA PHE A 453 28.69 -8.89 -12.52
C PHE A 453 27.17 -8.80 -12.39
N LEU A 454 26.50 -9.85 -12.83
CA LEU A 454 25.10 -10.14 -12.55
C LEU A 454 25.01 -11.48 -11.80
N LEU A 455 24.42 -11.46 -10.61
CA LEU A 455 24.09 -12.63 -9.81
C LEU A 455 22.63 -13.02 -10.04
N ALA A 456 22.39 -14.32 -10.18
CA ALA A 456 21.06 -14.91 -10.24
C ALA A 456 20.95 -16.08 -9.27
N VAL A 457 19.86 -16.13 -8.51
CA VAL A 457 19.51 -17.24 -7.61
C VAL A 457 18.18 -17.87 -7.99
N SER A 458 18.00 -19.17 -7.76
CA SER A 458 16.84 -19.90 -8.31
C SER A 458 16.22 -20.94 -7.36
N ARG A 459 14.97 -21.29 -7.68
CA ARG A 459 14.25 -22.44 -7.12
C ARG A 459 14.92 -23.78 -7.37
N ASP A 460 15.81 -23.87 -8.36
CA ASP A 460 16.61 -25.09 -8.60
C ASP A 460 17.70 -25.33 -7.55
N ARG A 461 17.81 -24.41 -6.56
CA ARG A 461 18.71 -24.44 -5.40
C ARG A 461 20.14 -24.01 -5.73
N ASN A 462 20.35 -23.50 -6.94
CA ASN A 462 21.65 -23.06 -7.41
C ASN A 462 21.64 -21.53 -7.63
N TRP A 463 22.85 -20.98 -7.66
CA TRP A 463 23.12 -19.62 -8.10
C TRP A 463 24.03 -19.64 -9.34
N SER A 464 23.92 -18.62 -10.18
CA SER A 464 24.81 -18.38 -11.32
C SER A 464 25.32 -16.95 -11.33
N LEU A 465 26.58 -16.79 -11.72
CA LEU A 465 27.29 -15.53 -11.79
C LEU A 465 27.73 -15.26 -13.24
N TRP A 466 27.46 -14.05 -13.70
CA TRP A 466 27.71 -13.63 -15.07
C TRP A 466 28.59 -12.39 -15.08
N ARG A 467 29.73 -12.46 -15.76
CA ARG A 467 30.68 -11.35 -15.90
C ARG A 467 30.35 -10.55 -17.16
N LYS A 468 30.31 -9.22 -17.02
CA LYS A 468 30.23 -8.26 -18.13
C LYS A 468 31.54 -8.28 -18.93
N GLN A 469 31.44 -8.37 -20.24
CA GLN A 469 32.55 -8.35 -21.17
C GLN A 469 32.69 -6.96 -21.79
N ASP A 470 33.93 -6.53 -22.03
CA ASP A 470 34.24 -5.30 -22.76
C ASP A 470 33.97 -5.51 -24.25
N SER A 471 32.81 -5.05 -24.74
CA SER A 471 32.44 -5.12 -26.16
C SER A 471 31.92 -3.75 -26.62
N SER A 472 32.57 -3.19 -27.64
CA SER A 472 32.38 -1.80 -28.08
C SER A 472 31.41 -1.60 -29.25
N GLU A 473 30.81 -2.65 -29.81
CA GLU A 473 29.97 -2.50 -31.03
C GLU A 473 28.49 -2.89 -30.88
N SER A 474 28.11 -3.76 -29.94
CA SER A 474 26.74 -4.29 -29.83
C SER A 474 26.09 -4.13 -28.44
N GLY A 475 26.73 -3.36 -27.56
CA GLY A 475 26.31 -3.18 -26.17
C GLY A 475 26.96 -4.19 -25.21
N PRO A 476 26.60 -4.14 -23.92
CA PRO A 476 27.21 -4.99 -22.90
C PRO A 476 26.77 -6.45 -23.06
N VAL A 477 27.75 -7.37 -23.06
CA VAL A 477 27.53 -8.81 -23.15
C VAL A 477 27.93 -9.46 -21.83
N PHE A 478 27.14 -10.42 -21.36
CA PHE A 478 27.38 -11.15 -20.12
C PHE A 478 27.66 -12.63 -20.39
N THR A 479 28.69 -13.17 -19.74
CA THR A 479 29.11 -14.58 -19.88
C THR A 479 29.15 -15.25 -18.51
N CYS A 480 28.63 -16.48 -18.40
CA CYS A 480 28.61 -17.20 -17.13
C CYS A 480 30.05 -17.56 -16.72
N CYS A 481 30.48 -17.09 -15.55
CA CYS A 481 31.85 -17.26 -15.05
C CYS A 481 31.93 -18.15 -13.81
N ALA A 482 30.84 -18.30 -13.04
CA ALA A 482 30.78 -19.22 -11.92
C ALA A 482 29.32 -19.64 -11.65
N TYR A 483 29.12 -20.82 -11.09
CA TYR A 483 27.80 -21.28 -10.65
C TYR A 483 27.92 -22.40 -9.63
N THR A 484 26.81 -22.71 -8.96
CA THR A 484 26.67 -23.95 -8.18
C THR A 484 25.91 -25.01 -8.97
N ASP A 485 26.29 -26.27 -8.78
CA ASP A 485 25.64 -27.44 -9.36
C ASP A 485 25.32 -28.49 -8.28
N LYS A 486 24.92 -29.70 -8.68
CA LYS A 486 24.59 -30.77 -7.73
C LYS A 486 25.76 -31.18 -6.81
N ASN A 487 26.99 -30.93 -7.22
CA ASN A 487 28.20 -31.32 -6.48
C ASN A 487 28.69 -30.19 -5.57
N THR A 488 28.50 -28.93 -5.97
CA THR A 488 28.96 -27.75 -5.22
C THR A 488 27.85 -27.03 -4.44
N ALA A 489 26.59 -27.45 -4.60
CA ALA A 489 25.45 -26.86 -3.89
C ALA A 489 25.56 -27.06 -2.36
N VAL A 490 25.68 -25.94 -1.65
CA VAL A 490 25.62 -25.92 -0.18
C VAL A 490 24.18 -25.79 0.34
N HIS A 491 23.31 -25.14 -0.44
CA HIS A 491 21.90 -25.02 -0.12
C HIS A 491 21.12 -26.28 -0.52
N SER A 492 20.29 -26.76 0.41
CA SER A 492 19.48 -27.97 0.24
C SER A 492 18.05 -27.68 -0.24
N ARG A 493 17.63 -26.41 -0.19
CA ARG A 493 16.31 -25.91 -0.59
C ARG A 493 16.45 -24.67 -1.48
N ILE A 494 15.31 -24.12 -1.90
CA ILE A 494 15.20 -22.93 -2.76
C ILE A 494 16.06 -21.79 -2.20
N ILE A 495 16.84 -21.13 -3.05
CA ILE A 495 17.48 -19.86 -2.69
C ILE A 495 16.48 -18.76 -3.02
N TRP A 496 16.10 -17.95 -2.04
CA TRP A 496 15.05 -16.93 -2.20
C TRP A 496 15.63 -15.57 -2.52
N SER A 497 16.78 -15.24 -1.94
CA SER A 497 17.30 -13.88 -1.97
C SER A 497 18.82 -13.85 -2.04
N CYS A 498 19.33 -12.80 -2.66
CA CYS A 498 20.76 -12.54 -2.77
C CYS A 498 21.06 -11.04 -2.83
N ASP A 499 22.24 -10.65 -2.37
CA ASP A 499 22.70 -9.25 -2.44
C ASP A 499 24.23 -9.19 -2.51
N TRP A 500 24.78 -8.02 -2.80
CA TRP A 500 26.22 -7.79 -2.95
C TRP A 500 26.80 -6.96 -1.82
N THR A 501 28.06 -7.22 -1.48
CA THR A 501 28.82 -6.29 -0.62
C THR A 501 29.12 -5.00 -1.36
N PRO A 502 29.21 -3.84 -0.67
CA PRO A 502 29.43 -2.53 -1.29
C PRO A 502 30.70 -2.41 -2.13
N ASP A 503 31.68 -3.27 -1.89
CA ASP A 503 32.96 -3.31 -2.60
C ASP A 503 33.00 -4.31 -3.76
N SER A 504 31.86 -4.93 -4.10
CA SER A 504 31.72 -5.93 -5.17
C SER A 504 32.55 -7.20 -5.01
N LYS A 505 33.15 -7.42 -3.83
CA LYS A 505 34.05 -8.56 -3.60
C LYS A 505 33.33 -9.85 -3.28
N TYR A 506 32.22 -9.73 -2.58
CA TYR A 506 31.44 -10.84 -2.07
C TYR A 506 29.97 -10.66 -2.39
N PHE A 507 29.26 -11.78 -2.44
CA PHE A 507 27.80 -11.78 -2.48
C PHE A 507 27.25 -12.74 -1.43
N ILE A 508 26.01 -12.50 -1.02
CA ILE A 508 25.30 -13.29 -0.01
C ILE A 508 24.13 -14.02 -0.64
N THR A 509 23.83 -15.21 -0.14
CA THR A 509 22.63 -15.98 -0.50
C THR A 509 21.86 -16.38 0.75
N GLY A 510 20.53 -16.24 0.70
CA GLY A 510 19.60 -16.69 1.73
C GLY A 510 18.63 -17.73 1.19
N SER A 511 18.42 -18.81 1.93
CA SER A 511 17.63 -19.95 1.46
C SER A 511 16.55 -20.40 2.45
N ARG A 512 15.54 -21.07 1.89
CA ARG A 512 14.50 -21.80 2.62
C ARG A 512 15.04 -22.88 3.56
N ASP A 513 16.29 -23.32 3.37
CA ASP A 513 16.93 -24.26 4.29
C ASP A 513 17.50 -23.60 5.56
N LYS A 514 17.12 -22.34 5.81
CA LYS A 514 17.49 -21.53 6.97
C LYS A 514 18.92 -21.01 6.97
N LYS A 515 19.68 -21.30 5.91
CA LYS A 515 21.09 -20.93 5.83
C LYS A 515 21.29 -19.60 5.12
N VAL A 516 22.28 -18.86 5.61
CA VAL A 516 22.86 -17.68 4.96
C VAL A 516 24.35 -17.92 4.73
N ILE A 517 24.82 -17.63 3.52
CA ILE A 517 26.21 -17.91 3.10
C ILE A 517 26.74 -16.71 2.32
N ILE A 518 27.99 -16.32 2.60
CA ILE A 518 28.74 -15.34 1.81
C ILE A 518 29.75 -16.07 0.93
N TRP A 519 29.84 -15.64 -0.32
CA TRP A 519 30.65 -16.22 -1.39
C TRP A 519 31.62 -15.18 -1.94
N GLY A 520 32.81 -15.61 -2.34
CA GLY A 520 33.81 -14.76 -3.02
C GLY A 520 35.17 -15.45 -3.09
N GLN A 521 36.27 -14.76 -3.36
CA GLN A 521 36.46 -13.33 -3.67
C GLN A 521 36.37 -13.11 -5.20
N CYS A 522 35.36 -12.35 -5.66
CA CYS A 522 34.96 -12.27 -7.08
C CYS A 522 35.91 -11.44 -7.97
N ASP A 523 36.69 -10.57 -7.33
CA ASP A 523 37.62 -9.57 -7.87
C ASP A 523 39.05 -10.12 -8.10
N LEU A 524 39.36 -11.35 -7.66
CA LEU A 524 40.68 -11.93 -7.91
C LEU A 524 40.86 -12.31 -9.39
N PRO A 525 41.97 -11.91 -10.04
CA PRO A 525 42.27 -12.34 -11.40
C PRO A 525 42.45 -13.86 -11.43
N VAL A 526 41.72 -14.52 -12.33
CA VAL A 526 41.83 -15.96 -12.57
C VAL A 526 43.27 -16.24 -12.99
N VAL A 527 44.05 -16.91 -12.13
CA VAL A 527 45.38 -17.40 -12.49
C VAL A 527 45.16 -18.44 -13.59
N ALA A 528 45.80 -18.23 -14.74
CA ALA A 528 45.59 -18.92 -16.01
C ALA A 528 46.04 -20.40 -16.04
N GLU A 529 45.95 -21.14 -14.92
CA GLU A 529 46.29 -22.56 -14.85
C GLU A 529 45.26 -23.32 -13.99
N GLY A 530 44.10 -23.63 -14.59
CA GLY A 530 43.07 -24.50 -14.02
C GLY A 530 41.66 -24.04 -14.37
N ASN A 531 40.77 -24.99 -14.69
CA ASN A 531 39.38 -24.79 -15.16
C ASN A 531 38.72 -23.48 -14.73
N GLU A 532 38.26 -22.70 -15.72
CA GLU A 532 37.68 -21.35 -15.61
C GLU A 532 36.41 -21.23 -14.73
N LEU A 533 35.87 -22.34 -14.20
CA LEU A 533 34.55 -22.41 -13.58
C LEU A 533 34.52 -22.57 -12.04
N ASP A 534 35.65 -22.88 -11.37
CA ASP A 534 35.67 -23.35 -9.96
C ASP A 534 36.24 -22.35 -8.92
N SER A 535 36.31 -21.05 -9.24
CA SER A 535 37.02 -20.08 -8.38
C SER A 535 36.23 -19.57 -7.18
N ILE A 536 34.89 -19.51 -7.26
CA ILE A 536 34.06 -18.92 -6.20
C ILE A 536 33.64 -19.97 -5.18
N LYS A 537 34.05 -19.78 -3.92
CA LYS A 537 33.75 -20.69 -2.80
C LYS A 537 33.07 -19.94 -1.64
N PRO A 538 32.39 -20.66 -0.73
CA PRO A 538 31.93 -20.08 0.52
C PRO A 538 33.13 -19.48 1.28
N CYS A 539 33.07 -18.19 1.59
CA CYS A 539 34.09 -17.48 2.37
C CYS A 539 33.67 -17.24 3.82
N SER A 540 32.41 -17.55 4.15
CA SER A 540 31.88 -17.50 5.51
C SER A 540 31.65 -18.88 6.12
N THR A 541 31.57 -18.94 7.46
CA THR A 541 30.84 -20.04 8.09
C THR A 541 29.36 -19.97 7.71
N VAL A 542 28.69 -21.12 7.66
CA VAL A 542 27.26 -21.20 7.35
C VAL A 542 26.49 -20.66 8.55
N LEU A 543 25.76 -19.56 8.35
CA LEU A 543 24.91 -18.98 9.37
C LEU A 543 23.54 -19.67 9.34
N ASP A 544 23.13 -20.27 10.45
CA ASP A 544 21.76 -20.76 10.68
C ASP A 544 20.92 -19.62 11.25
N ALA A 545 19.95 -19.14 10.49
CA ALA A 545 19.08 -18.04 10.87
C ALA A 545 17.87 -18.48 11.74
N GLY A 546 17.75 -19.78 12.04
CA GLY A 546 16.67 -20.35 12.88
C GLY A 546 15.36 -20.64 12.12
N ASP A 547 15.06 -19.90 11.05
CA ASP A 547 13.90 -20.11 10.18
C ASP A 547 14.24 -19.87 8.70
N SER A 548 13.30 -20.20 7.81
CA SER A 548 13.43 -20.04 6.35
C SER A 548 13.77 -18.59 6.01
N VAL A 549 14.91 -18.37 5.35
CA VAL A 549 15.38 -17.05 4.95
C VAL A 549 14.72 -16.68 3.63
N THR A 550 13.95 -15.59 3.65
CA THR A 550 13.17 -15.12 2.50
C THR A 550 13.75 -13.84 1.89
N ALA A 551 14.45 -13.02 2.67
CA ALA A 551 15.10 -11.81 2.21
C ALA A 551 16.47 -11.62 2.87
N VAL A 552 17.45 -11.15 2.11
CA VAL A 552 18.74 -10.68 2.62
C VAL A 552 19.06 -9.31 2.03
N GLY A 553 19.72 -8.46 2.79
CA GLY A 553 20.22 -7.17 2.31
C GLY A 553 21.49 -6.75 3.03
N ILE A 554 22.47 -6.25 2.30
CA ILE A 554 23.75 -5.77 2.83
C ILE A 554 23.79 -4.25 2.79
N SER A 555 24.24 -3.65 3.90
CA SER A 555 24.41 -2.20 3.94
C SER A 555 25.55 -1.75 3.04
N ARG A 556 25.35 -0.62 2.34
CA ARG A 556 26.40 0.04 1.56
C ARG A 556 27.54 0.58 2.43
N VAL A 557 27.29 0.73 3.73
CA VAL A 557 28.20 1.35 4.68
C VAL A 557 28.61 0.31 5.73
N LEU A 558 29.91 0.20 5.97
CA LEU A 558 30.45 -0.71 6.99
C LEU A 558 30.29 -0.12 8.40
N THR A 559 30.33 -1.00 9.39
CA THR A 559 30.54 -0.59 10.79
C THR A 559 31.89 0.15 10.96
N PRO A 560 32.06 0.95 12.03
CA PRO A 560 33.35 1.57 12.34
C PRO A 560 34.52 0.57 12.46
N GLY A 561 34.24 -0.70 12.85
CA GLY A 561 35.23 -1.78 12.91
C GLY A 561 35.56 -2.45 11.56
N GLY A 562 35.00 -1.94 10.46
CA GLY A 562 35.19 -2.50 9.11
C GLY A 562 34.54 -3.87 8.94
N ARG A 563 33.41 -4.12 9.62
CA ARG A 563 32.54 -5.29 9.40
C ARG A 563 31.36 -4.89 8.52
N TYR A 564 30.96 -5.76 7.60
CA TYR A 564 29.74 -5.61 6.81
C TYR A 564 28.51 -5.79 7.70
N ILE A 565 27.44 -5.06 7.41
CA ILE A 565 26.16 -5.14 8.12
C ILE A 565 25.17 -5.85 7.21
N VAL A 566 24.53 -6.89 7.73
CA VAL A 566 23.63 -7.76 6.98
C VAL A 566 22.29 -7.81 7.70
N ALA A 567 21.21 -7.48 7.00
CA ALA A 567 19.85 -7.72 7.44
C ALA A 567 19.34 -9.03 6.82
N VAL A 568 18.75 -9.88 7.66
CA VAL A 568 18.16 -11.17 7.27
C VAL A 568 16.69 -11.17 7.67
N GLY A 569 15.80 -11.30 6.70
CA GLY A 569 14.35 -11.40 6.87
C GLY A 569 13.88 -12.84 6.75
N LEU A 570 12.97 -13.24 7.63
CA LEU A 570 12.51 -14.61 7.77
C LEU A 570 11.04 -14.80 7.36
N GLU A 571 10.69 -16.05 7.08
CA GLU A 571 9.31 -16.48 6.77
C GLU A 571 8.31 -16.19 7.91
N ASN A 572 8.76 -16.17 9.15
CA ASN A 572 7.93 -15.83 10.32
C ASN A 572 7.79 -14.32 10.58
N GLY A 573 8.35 -13.48 9.70
CA GLY A 573 8.25 -12.02 9.77
C GLY A 573 9.34 -11.31 10.59
N LYS A 574 10.19 -12.05 11.30
CA LYS A 574 11.34 -11.48 12.01
C LYS A 574 12.41 -10.97 11.06
N ILE A 575 13.09 -9.92 11.49
CA ILE A 575 14.29 -9.38 10.86
C ILE A 575 15.42 -9.42 11.88
N ILE A 576 16.58 -9.94 11.48
CA ILE A 576 17.76 -10.05 12.34
C ILE A 576 18.93 -9.35 11.65
N LEU A 577 19.61 -8.48 12.39
CA LEU A 577 20.83 -7.80 11.97
C LEU A 577 22.06 -8.56 12.46
N TYR A 578 22.92 -8.90 11.51
CA TYR A 578 24.21 -9.52 11.75
C TYR A 578 25.33 -8.58 11.26
N THR A 579 26.53 -8.75 11.82
CA THR A 579 27.75 -8.20 11.22
C THR A 579 28.71 -9.32 10.84
N TRP A 580 29.35 -9.17 9.68
CA TRP A 580 30.29 -10.15 9.15
C TRP A 580 31.61 -9.51 8.77
N LYS A 581 32.71 -10.25 8.98
CA LYS A 581 34.04 -9.91 8.46
C LYS A 581 34.79 -11.20 8.26
N GLN A 582 35.44 -11.33 7.10
CA GLN A 582 36.26 -12.50 6.78
C GLN A 582 37.30 -12.75 7.89
N SER A 583 37.29 -13.96 8.44
CA SER A 583 38.28 -14.39 9.43
C SER A 583 39.58 -14.73 8.71
N GLY A 584 40.68 -14.02 9.02
CA GLY A 584 42.00 -14.29 8.44
C GLY A 584 42.73 -15.50 9.06
N LYS A 585 42.04 -16.37 9.80
CA LYS A 585 42.60 -17.54 10.47
C LYS A 585 41.83 -18.79 10.05
N GLU A 586 42.54 -19.86 9.74
CA GLU A 586 41.96 -21.20 9.58
C GLU A 586 42.16 -22.04 10.86
N PRO A 587 41.11 -22.67 11.42
CA PRO A 587 39.70 -22.57 11.01
C PRO A 587 39.10 -21.19 11.39
N ALA A 588 38.13 -20.73 10.60
CA ALA A 588 37.41 -19.48 10.84
C ALA A 588 36.65 -19.55 12.17
N LEU A 589 37.27 -19.08 13.25
CA LEU A 589 36.59 -18.85 14.52
C LEU A 589 35.69 -17.61 14.37
N ALA A 590 34.38 -17.84 14.36
CA ALA A 590 33.28 -16.87 14.45
C ALA A 590 33.44 -15.59 13.59
N ASP A 591 33.23 -15.72 12.28
CA ASP A 591 33.18 -14.60 11.33
C ASP A 591 31.87 -13.80 11.39
N TRP A 592 30.79 -14.40 11.87
CA TRP A 592 29.49 -13.75 12.14
C TRP A 592 29.35 -13.28 13.58
N THR A 593 28.67 -12.15 13.76
CA THR A 593 28.20 -11.65 15.06
C THR A 593 26.74 -11.24 14.92
N THR A 594 25.86 -11.80 15.76
CA THR A 594 24.48 -11.32 15.87
C THR A 594 24.48 -10.00 16.61
N SER A 595 23.97 -8.94 15.98
CA SER A 595 23.95 -7.60 16.59
C SER A 595 22.58 -7.30 17.20
N VAL A 596 21.48 -7.48 16.44
CA VAL A 596 20.14 -7.11 16.90
C VAL A 596 19.09 -8.06 16.29
N GLU A 597 18.19 -8.59 17.12
CA GLU A 597 16.93 -9.18 16.66
C GLU A 597 15.82 -8.15 16.86
N ILE A 598 15.06 -7.84 15.80
CA ILE A 598 13.99 -6.84 15.88
C ILE A 598 12.85 -7.41 16.73
N ASP A 599 12.33 -6.61 17.66
CA ASP A 599 11.24 -7.00 18.56
C ASP A 599 9.98 -7.40 17.77
N ASN A 600 9.16 -8.30 18.34
CA ASN A 600 7.94 -8.78 17.70
C ASN A 600 6.94 -7.64 17.41
N SER A 601 6.91 -6.58 18.22
CA SER A 601 6.05 -5.41 17.97
C SER A 601 6.46 -4.59 16.75
N GLN A 602 7.72 -4.66 16.35
CA GLN A 602 8.28 -3.92 15.21
C GLN A 602 8.46 -4.81 13.97
N SER A 603 8.57 -6.12 14.15
CA SER A 603 8.68 -7.11 13.08
C SER A 603 7.43 -7.17 12.20
N HIS A 604 7.55 -7.86 11.07
CA HIS A 604 6.38 -8.22 10.28
C HIS A 604 5.60 -9.34 10.96
N ALA A 605 4.27 -9.36 10.75
CA ALA A 605 3.42 -10.43 11.27
C ALA A 605 3.46 -11.70 10.39
N LEU A 606 3.89 -11.55 9.14
CA LEU A 606 4.03 -12.61 8.13
C LEU A 606 5.37 -12.47 7.41
N ALA A 607 5.66 -13.39 6.47
CA ALA A 607 6.94 -13.47 5.77
C ALA A 607 7.47 -12.13 5.23
N VAL A 608 8.74 -11.84 5.54
CA VAL A 608 9.46 -10.70 4.96
C VAL A 608 9.75 -11.00 3.50
N LYS A 609 9.27 -10.16 2.58
CA LYS A 609 9.38 -10.38 1.12
C LYS A 609 10.63 -9.75 0.53
N ARG A 610 10.98 -8.54 0.98
CA ARG A 610 12.18 -7.83 0.51
C ARG A 610 12.80 -6.98 1.63
N LEU A 611 14.12 -6.85 1.55
CA LEU A 611 14.93 -5.91 2.32
C LEU A 611 15.72 -5.04 1.34
N CYS A 612 15.75 -3.73 1.56
CA CYS A 612 16.50 -2.81 0.73
C CYS A 612 17.15 -1.72 1.58
N TRP A 613 18.48 -1.66 1.59
CA TRP A 613 19.22 -0.60 2.27
C TRP A 613 19.23 0.69 1.45
N ARG A 614 19.13 1.82 2.14
CA ARG A 614 19.32 3.15 1.56
C ARG A 614 20.76 3.29 1.05
N HIS A 615 20.95 4.00 -0.06
CA HIS A 615 22.27 4.14 -0.70
C HIS A 615 23.27 4.98 0.08
N HIS A 616 22.79 5.93 0.89
CA HIS A 616 23.64 6.84 1.67
C HIS A 616 23.37 6.70 3.16
N ALA A 617 24.39 7.05 3.96
CA ALA A 617 24.22 7.19 5.40
C ALA A 617 23.31 8.39 5.74
N GLY A 618 22.80 8.40 6.96
CA GLY A 618 21.85 9.38 7.46
C GLY A 618 20.41 8.88 7.42
N ARG A 619 19.48 9.80 7.69
CA ARG A 619 18.04 9.55 7.70
C ARG A 619 17.36 10.47 6.69
N ALA A 620 16.59 9.94 5.75
CA ALA A 620 15.86 10.74 4.78
C ALA A 620 14.90 11.71 5.50
N GLY A 621 14.82 12.95 5.00
CA GLY A 621 14.02 14.02 5.59
C GLY A 621 14.58 14.67 6.87
N HIS A 622 15.69 14.16 7.42
CA HIS A 622 16.38 14.80 8.54
C HIS A 622 17.61 15.57 8.05
N ASN A 623 17.85 16.76 8.61
CA ASN A 623 19.07 17.56 8.36
C ASN A 623 20.30 17.01 9.09
N ASP A 624 20.43 15.68 9.11
CA ASP A 624 21.55 14.94 9.71
C ASP A 624 22.56 14.52 8.64
N GLU A 625 22.68 15.26 7.53
CA GLU A 625 23.52 14.94 6.37
C GLU A 625 24.99 14.64 6.76
N ASN A 626 25.46 15.13 7.92
CA ASN A 626 26.80 14.87 8.45
C ASN A 626 26.91 13.71 9.45
N SER A 627 25.80 13.10 9.86
CA SER A 627 25.80 12.00 10.82
C SER A 627 25.89 10.68 10.07
N SER A 628 27.11 10.31 9.68
CA SER A 628 27.42 8.97 9.17
C SER A 628 27.08 7.84 10.18
N LYS A 629 26.55 8.19 11.36
CA LYS A 629 26.12 7.29 12.43
C LYS A 629 24.86 6.49 12.07
N TRP A 630 23.91 7.11 11.39
CA TRP A 630 22.63 6.47 11.09
C TRP A 630 22.65 5.85 9.70
N LEU A 631 21.98 4.72 9.56
CA LEU A 631 21.69 4.03 8.31
C LEU A 631 20.18 3.78 8.27
N GLN A 632 19.64 3.64 7.07
CA GLN A 632 18.24 3.27 6.88
C GLN A 632 18.13 2.06 5.97
N PHE A 633 17.16 1.20 6.25
CA PHE A 633 16.69 0.19 5.31
C PHE A 633 15.17 0.11 5.36
N ALA A 634 14.58 -0.29 4.23
CA ALA A 634 13.17 -0.56 4.10
C ALA A 634 12.96 -2.07 4.02
N SER A 635 11.83 -2.54 4.55
CA SER A 635 11.34 -3.90 4.38
C SER A 635 9.88 -3.88 3.93
N CYS A 636 9.50 -4.94 3.24
CA CYS A 636 8.10 -5.20 2.89
C CYS A 636 7.75 -6.65 3.16
N GLY A 637 6.46 -6.94 3.40
CA GLY A 637 6.03 -8.26 3.84
C GLY A 637 4.66 -8.68 3.33
N ALA A 638 4.37 -9.97 3.55
CA ALA A 638 3.06 -10.57 3.26
C ALA A 638 1.93 -10.04 4.16
N ASP A 639 2.27 -9.31 5.22
CA ASP A 639 1.37 -8.63 6.16
C ASP A 639 0.93 -7.23 5.69
N HIS A 640 1.07 -6.95 4.40
CA HIS A 640 0.62 -5.71 3.75
C HIS A 640 1.41 -4.45 4.16
N CYS A 641 2.47 -4.62 4.95
CA CYS A 641 3.22 -3.52 5.52
C CYS A 641 4.49 -3.20 4.72
N VAL A 642 4.80 -1.91 4.64
CA VAL A 642 6.13 -1.38 4.36
C VAL A 642 6.66 -0.74 5.63
N LYS A 643 7.88 -1.09 6.03
CA LYS A 643 8.51 -0.58 7.27
C LYS A 643 9.87 0.01 6.94
N ILE A 644 10.21 1.10 7.63
CA ILE A 644 11.50 1.79 7.48
C ILE A 644 12.20 1.80 8.84
N PHE A 645 13.43 1.28 8.86
CA PHE A 645 14.20 1.12 10.09
C PHE A 645 15.38 2.07 10.11
N ASN A 646 15.56 2.76 11.23
CA ASN A 646 16.73 3.56 11.53
C ASN A 646 17.74 2.72 12.32
N VAL A 647 18.94 2.55 11.79
CA VAL A 647 20.00 1.72 12.38
C VAL A 647 21.19 2.58 12.76
N ASN A 648 21.56 2.59 14.03
CA ASN A 648 22.77 3.26 14.50
C ASN A 648 23.97 2.31 14.35
N ARG A 649 24.80 2.51 13.33
CA ARG A 649 25.91 1.59 13.02
C ARG A 649 27.03 1.55 14.06
N PHE A 650 27.08 2.52 14.99
CA PHE A 650 28.04 2.54 16.09
C PHE A 650 27.57 1.71 17.30
N ALA A 651 26.30 1.30 17.30
CA ALA A 651 25.73 0.43 18.33
C ALA A 651 25.66 -1.05 17.91
N LEU A 652 26.13 -1.38 16.71
CA LEU A 652 26.10 -2.73 16.11
C LEU A 652 27.34 -3.57 16.38
#